data_AF-A0A2T5M0S9-F1
#
_entry.id   AF-A0A2T5M0S9-F1
#
_cell.length_a   1.000
_cell.length_b   1.000
_cell.length_c   1.000
_cell.angle_alpha   90.00
_cell.angle_beta   90.00
_cell.angle_gamma   90.00
#
_symmetry.space_group_name_H-M   'P 1'
#
loop_
_entity.id
_entity.type
_entity.pdbx_description
1 polymer ?
#
loop_
_entity_poly.entity_id
_entity_poly.type
_entity_poly.pdbx_seq_one_letter_code
_entity_poly.pdbx_strand_id
1 'polypeptide(L)'
;MPANGGARERKRDAIHFVNARPASETERLTIRRMVRAHVGKWISTQTKDRAAGSTLVEPPPSIITTTTTTTENTPELPSSRPLDFDPDESFFPSPSTSSTISPPPSHSSCASPESCVSHASHGVPLPSQQQYPPPPPPLPSSAPSESQTDLSLALVPARTNLDNFHHRCDGPGCQCGTWSVGSDSPSPPPEGGFIEAIGAAYIDPFRTYPSQFEPELIQISETYCLSTLWPGLTPGPSPTNMSSWFPMSLSDPTLFTAFLYGSLSHRRVQSMKGWIPREGFRAKDQRLLELCEMETIKMVSREMNNPTRAVCDAMIFSVVCMAHNKSDDNIQWLQSTPFTAPMQRLQWLDIYGCLPPNMVHITGLVQMVNLRGGLEKIELPGLASIISFSDLVTSSTFLAPPIFPFVPLDASRKGKTMQDLLGYTNAGVDHYFGHIQQLGLPRDLAEIFCAINAYTEIVEQCVKWETKYDTSLLADQRNLLQYDLISLPSALGRPDNPAFSPVPHESSSIYEACRLACLVYGVGVVLPLPAQSTPLARLSELIQTVLQNSNYSTVWASTQAQIALLWVLTLGGISAHNRPNRSWYVNMLKHVVLHNDIQSWADLSGILGIIAWYPRACDKPGHDLWLEVENSRGVFN
;
A
#
# COMPACT_ATOMS: atom_id res chain seq x y z
N MET A 1 23.79 26.68 -55.00
CA MET A 1 24.56 25.84 -54.07
C MET A 1 24.90 26.65 -52.83
N PRO A 2 24.16 26.44 -51.73
CA PRO A 2 24.81 26.34 -50.43
C PRO A 2 24.36 25.09 -49.66
N ALA A 3 25.10 24.84 -48.57
CA ALA A 3 25.36 23.58 -47.91
C ALA A 3 24.19 22.97 -47.10
N ASN A 4 24.19 21.64 -47.09
CA ASN A 4 23.30 20.76 -46.35
C ASN A 4 23.68 20.77 -44.85
N GLY A 5 22.82 21.31 -43.99
CA GLY A 5 22.97 21.25 -42.53
C GLY A 5 22.52 19.89 -42.00
N GLY A 6 23.46 19.10 -41.51
CA GLY A 6 23.20 17.79 -40.91
C GLY A 6 22.34 17.90 -39.65
N ALA A 7 21.22 17.17 -39.65
CA ALA A 7 20.39 16.96 -38.47
C ALA A 7 21.20 16.15 -37.43
N ARG A 8 21.35 16.71 -36.22
CA ARG A 8 21.86 15.97 -35.05
C ARG A 8 20.90 14.82 -34.75
N GLU A 9 21.38 13.59 -34.90
CA GLU A 9 20.73 12.39 -34.37
C GLU A 9 20.42 12.58 -32.87
N ARG A 10 19.15 12.44 -32.50
CA ARG A 10 18.76 12.24 -31.10
C ARG A 10 19.42 10.95 -30.62
N LYS A 11 20.35 11.05 -29.66
CA LYS A 11 20.86 9.89 -28.92
C LYS A 11 19.67 9.08 -28.42
N ARG A 12 19.57 7.82 -28.86
CA ARG A 12 18.63 6.84 -28.30
C ARG A 12 18.99 6.67 -26.83
N ASP A 13 18.05 6.91 -25.93
CA ASP A 13 18.21 6.60 -24.52
C ASP A 13 18.36 5.08 -24.38
N ALA A 14 19.60 4.62 -24.19
CA ALA A 14 19.88 3.23 -23.92
C ALA A 14 19.34 2.87 -22.53
N ILE A 15 18.54 1.81 -22.46
CA ILE A 15 18.00 1.30 -21.18
C ILE A 15 19.18 0.73 -20.38
N HIS A 16 19.64 1.46 -19.37
CA HIS A 16 20.74 1.05 -18.51
C HIS A 16 20.22 0.35 -17.25
N PHE A 17 20.42 -0.98 -17.19
CA PHE A 17 20.19 -1.75 -15.97
C PHE A 17 21.49 -1.89 -15.17
N VAL A 18 21.37 -1.81 -13.85
CA VAL A 18 22.49 -1.93 -12.90
C VAL A 18 22.26 -3.12 -11.99
N ASN A 19 23.34 -3.86 -11.72
CA ASN A 19 23.33 -5.01 -10.83
C ASN A 19 22.77 -4.62 -9.45
N ALA A 20 21.70 -5.28 -9.00
CA ALA A 20 21.00 -4.96 -7.76
C ALA A 20 21.76 -5.41 -6.49
N ARG A 21 22.82 -6.23 -6.65
CA ARG A 21 23.69 -6.72 -5.58
C ARG A 21 25.14 -6.33 -5.85
N PRO A 22 25.65 -5.28 -5.19
CA PRO A 22 27.03 -4.84 -5.35
C PRO A 22 28.00 -5.92 -4.86
N ALA A 23 29.01 -6.24 -5.68
CA ALA A 23 30.11 -7.14 -5.32
C ALA A 23 31.15 -6.45 -4.42
N SER A 24 31.06 -5.13 -4.24
CA SER A 24 31.96 -4.33 -3.40
C SER A 24 31.25 -3.15 -2.71
N GLU A 25 31.80 -2.66 -1.60
CA GLU A 25 31.22 -1.52 -0.87
C GLU A 25 31.22 -0.22 -1.70
N THR A 26 32.17 -0.07 -2.63
CA THR A 26 32.21 1.06 -3.59
C THR A 26 31.09 0.96 -4.61
N GLU A 27 30.80 -0.23 -5.12
CA GLU A 27 29.65 -0.49 -5.99
C GLU A 27 28.33 -0.24 -5.24
N ARG A 28 28.26 -0.62 -3.94
CA ARG A 28 27.09 -0.37 -3.09
C ARG A 28 26.80 1.11 -2.90
N LEU A 29 27.83 1.91 -2.63
CA LEU A 29 27.69 3.36 -2.51
C LEU A 29 27.29 3.99 -3.84
N THR A 30 27.82 3.48 -4.95
CA THR A 30 27.47 3.94 -6.31
C THR A 30 26.02 3.64 -6.64
N ILE A 31 25.56 2.41 -6.39
CA ILE A 31 24.15 2.01 -6.56
C ILE A 31 23.25 2.84 -5.65
N ARG A 32 23.60 3.05 -4.37
CA ARG A 32 22.80 3.89 -3.46
C ARG A 32 22.67 5.33 -3.94
N ARG A 33 23.76 5.95 -4.41
CA ARG A 33 23.73 7.30 -5.00
C ARG A 33 22.88 7.32 -6.26
N MET A 34 23.01 6.30 -7.12
CA MET A 34 22.23 6.18 -8.35
C MET A 34 20.74 5.97 -8.08
N VAL A 35 20.38 5.16 -7.08
CA VAL A 35 18.99 4.95 -6.65
C VAL A 35 18.42 6.24 -6.07
N ARG A 36 19.14 6.94 -5.18
CA ARG A 36 18.69 8.24 -4.66
C ARG A 36 18.49 9.27 -5.77
N ALA A 37 19.42 9.35 -6.71
CA ALA A 37 19.32 10.22 -7.88
C ALA A 37 18.15 9.80 -8.79
N HIS A 38 17.93 8.49 -8.99
CA HIS A 38 16.80 7.97 -9.76
C HIS A 38 15.48 8.24 -9.08
N VAL A 39 15.36 8.05 -7.76
CA VAL A 39 14.12 8.38 -7.01
C VAL A 39 13.83 9.88 -7.14
N GLY A 40 14.82 10.74 -6.91
CA GLY A 40 14.65 12.19 -7.08
C GLY A 40 14.28 12.57 -8.51
N LYS A 41 14.96 11.99 -9.51
CA LYS A 41 14.66 12.18 -10.93
C LYS A 41 13.29 11.62 -11.31
N TRP A 42 12.89 10.48 -10.76
CA TRP A 42 11.60 9.84 -11.04
C TRP A 42 10.47 10.71 -10.52
N ILE A 43 10.53 11.15 -9.26
CA ILE A 43 9.57 12.11 -8.69
C ILE A 43 9.53 13.40 -9.53
N SER A 44 10.70 13.95 -9.89
CA SER A 44 10.79 15.18 -10.68
C SER A 44 10.29 15.03 -12.12
N THR A 45 10.61 13.92 -12.80
CA THR A 45 10.15 13.61 -14.16
C THR A 45 8.65 13.45 -14.18
N GLN A 46 8.07 12.78 -13.17
CA GLN A 46 6.62 12.69 -13.02
C GLN A 46 5.96 14.07 -12.88
N THR A 47 6.58 14.99 -12.13
CA THR A 47 6.09 16.37 -12.04
C THR A 47 6.23 17.12 -13.37
N LYS A 48 7.31 16.88 -14.12
CA LYS A 48 7.64 17.61 -15.35
C LYS A 48 6.88 17.13 -16.59
N ASP A 49 6.70 15.82 -16.77
CA ASP A 49 6.00 15.25 -17.92
C ASP A 49 4.51 15.64 -17.92
N ARG A 50 3.93 15.85 -16.73
CA ARG A 50 2.60 16.48 -16.59
C ARG A 50 2.57 17.93 -17.04
N ALA A 51 3.59 18.72 -16.69
CA ALA A 51 3.69 20.11 -17.13
C ALA A 51 3.90 20.24 -18.66
N ALA A 52 4.48 19.22 -19.31
CA ALA A 52 4.76 19.21 -20.74
C ALA A 52 3.66 18.57 -21.61
N GLY A 53 2.81 17.71 -21.05
CA GLY A 53 1.75 16.99 -21.77
C GLY A 53 0.58 17.86 -22.30
N SER A 54 0.59 19.17 -22.04
CA SER A 54 -0.50 20.10 -22.34
C SER A 54 -0.39 20.84 -23.68
N THR A 55 0.45 20.39 -24.63
CA THR A 55 0.64 21.09 -25.93
C THR A 55 0.30 20.32 -27.21
N LEU A 56 -0.46 19.22 -27.16
CA LEU A 56 -0.93 18.57 -28.39
C LEU A 56 -2.39 18.08 -28.28
N VAL A 57 -3.33 19.02 -28.42
CA VAL A 57 -4.68 18.73 -28.92
C VAL A 57 -5.04 19.83 -29.92
N GLU A 58 -4.97 19.52 -31.21
CA GLU A 58 -5.52 20.39 -32.27
C GLU A 58 -7.06 20.43 -32.15
N PRO A 59 -7.70 21.61 -32.15
CA PRO A 59 -9.14 21.72 -32.31
C PRO A 59 -9.55 21.63 -33.79
N PRO A 60 -10.78 21.19 -34.12
CA PRO A 60 -11.23 21.02 -35.50
C PRO A 60 -11.45 22.37 -36.21
N PRO A 61 -11.38 22.42 -37.55
CA PRO A 61 -11.31 23.68 -38.29
C PRO A 61 -12.68 24.36 -38.33
N SER A 62 -12.76 25.59 -37.82
CA SER A 62 -13.93 26.45 -37.96
C SER A 62 -13.63 27.60 -38.92
N ILE A 63 -14.31 27.51 -40.06
CA ILE A 63 -14.74 28.50 -41.06
C ILE A 63 -14.25 29.95 -40.90
N ILE A 64 -13.61 30.41 -41.98
CA ILE A 64 -13.19 31.78 -42.28
C ILE A 64 -14.37 32.76 -42.20
N THR A 65 -14.20 33.86 -41.46
CA THR A 65 -14.84 35.14 -41.80
C THR A 65 -13.92 36.31 -41.41
N THR A 66 -13.39 36.96 -42.45
CA THR A 66 -12.68 38.24 -42.44
C THR A 66 -13.61 39.41 -42.09
N THR A 67 -13.19 40.31 -41.20
CA THR A 67 -13.37 41.77 -41.36
C THR A 67 -12.58 42.62 -40.34
N THR A 68 -11.67 43.45 -40.87
CA THR A 68 -11.38 44.88 -40.56
C THR A 68 -11.02 45.37 -39.14
N THR A 69 -9.73 45.71 -39.00
CA THR A 69 -9.13 46.99 -38.53
C THR A 69 -9.96 47.99 -37.71
N THR A 70 -9.46 48.34 -36.51
CA THR A 70 -9.31 49.74 -36.05
C THR A 70 -8.26 49.85 -34.93
N THR A 71 -7.63 51.02 -34.89
CA THR A 71 -6.41 51.46 -34.20
C THR A 71 -6.63 52.00 -32.77
N GLU A 72 -5.50 52.20 -32.08
CA GLU A 72 -5.24 53.13 -30.95
C GLU A 72 -5.65 52.74 -29.52
N ASN A 73 -4.68 52.40 -28.67
CA ASN A 73 -3.98 53.38 -27.83
C ASN A 73 -2.97 52.71 -26.86
N THR A 74 -1.80 53.33 -26.73
CA THR A 74 -0.75 53.02 -25.75
C THR A 74 -0.47 54.30 -24.96
N PRO A 75 -0.16 54.19 -23.65
CA PRO A 75 0.99 54.94 -23.12
C PRO A 75 1.85 54.00 -22.24
N GLU A 76 3.08 53.74 -22.65
CA GLU A 76 4.32 54.43 -22.25
C GLU A 76 5.01 53.82 -21.01
N LEU A 77 6.31 53.60 -21.21
CA LEU A 77 7.29 52.85 -20.45
C LEU A 77 7.95 53.73 -19.35
N PRO A 78 8.78 53.20 -18.44
CA PRO A 78 10.22 53.09 -18.75
C PRO A 78 10.87 51.81 -18.21
N SER A 79 11.57 51.04 -19.05
CA SER A 79 13.02 51.13 -19.30
C SER A 79 13.89 50.65 -18.12
N SER A 80 14.47 49.45 -18.28
CA SER A 80 15.92 49.26 -18.14
C SER A 80 16.36 47.97 -18.85
N ARG A 81 17.37 48.12 -19.70
CA ARG A 81 18.14 47.07 -20.37
C ARG A 81 19.39 46.72 -19.51
N PRO A 82 20.17 45.70 -19.89
CA PRO A 82 20.68 44.65 -19.01
C PRO A 82 22.04 44.96 -18.40
N LEU A 83 22.36 44.31 -17.28
CA LEU A 83 23.73 44.18 -16.80
C LEU A 83 23.99 42.70 -16.45
N ASP A 84 24.92 42.12 -17.20
CA ASP A 84 25.66 40.90 -16.88
C ASP A 84 26.35 41.04 -15.52
N PHE A 85 26.31 39.99 -14.68
CA PHE A 85 27.39 39.70 -13.73
C PHE A 85 27.48 38.19 -13.42
N ASP A 86 28.73 37.79 -13.25
CA ASP A 86 29.35 36.47 -13.08
C ASP A 86 28.73 35.52 -12.02
N PRO A 87 28.92 34.19 -12.16
CA PRO A 87 28.45 33.19 -11.21
C PRO A 87 29.57 32.81 -10.24
N ASP A 88 29.54 33.34 -9.02
CA ASP A 88 30.25 32.74 -7.88
C ASP A 88 29.66 33.27 -6.57
N GLU A 89 28.83 32.46 -5.90
CA GLU A 89 28.81 32.36 -4.43
C GLU A 89 27.88 31.22 -3.97
N SER A 90 28.50 30.11 -3.60
CA SER A 90 27.88 28.94 -2.99
C SER A 90 27.93 29.06 -1.45
N PHE A 91 26.78 29.15 -0.79
CA PHE A 91 26.67 29.09 0.67
C PHE A 91 26.09 27.74 1.13
N PHE A 92 26.96 26.77 1.44
CA PHE A 92 26.71 25.73 2.46
C PHE A 92 28.06 25.22 2.99
N PRO A 93 28.33 25.24 4.31
CA PRO A 93 29.59 24.75 4.85
C PRO A 93 29.53 23.23 5.07
N SER A 94 30.54 22.52 4.56
CA SER A 94 30.91 21.16 4.97
C SER A 94 32.16 21.20 5.86
N PRO A 95 32.30 20.33 6.87
CA PRO A 95 33.44 20.36 7.79
C PRO A 95 34.65 19.63 7.20
N SER A 96 35.84 20.22 7.36
CA SER A 96 37.13 19.59 7.04
C SER A 96 37.93 19.32 8.31
N THR A 97 38.61 18.18 8.26
CA THR A 97 39.50 17.51 9.21
C THR A 97 40.90 18.13 9.34
N SER A 98 41.56 17.95 10.50
CA SER A 98 43.01 17.61 10.72
C SER A 98 43.34 17.79 12.22
N SER A 99 44.27 17.11 12.91
CA SER A 99 45.10 15.92 12.70
C SER A 99 46.00 15.73 13.95
N THR A 100 46.11 14.50 14.47
CA THR A 100 47.32 13.78 14.98
C THR A 100 48.21 14.36 16.11
N ILE A 101 48.50 13.54 17.14
CA ILE A 101 49.86 13.13 17.66
C ILE A 101 49.68 11.97 18.69
N SER A 102 50.64 11.02 18.67
CA SER A 102 50.61 9.62 19.20
C SER A 102 51.37 9.43 20.57
N PRO A 103 51.88 8.23 20.99
CA PRO A 103 51.40 7.32 22.07
C PRO A 103 52.55 6.96 23.10
N PRO A 104 52.79 5.72 23.66
CA PRO A 104 52.03 4.59 24.28
C PRO A 104 52.63 4.24 25.71
N PRO A 105 52.81 2.98 26.24
CA PRO A 105 52.10 1.66 26.17
C PRO A 105 51.85 0.99 27.58
N SER A 106 51.10 -0.13 27.64
CA SER A 106 51.54 -1.36 28.39
C SER A 106 50.59 -2.56 28.24
N HIS A 107 51.22 -3.72 28.04
CA HIS A 107 50.70 -5.07 27.84
C HIS A 107 50.40 -5.85 29.15
N SER A 108 49.76 -7.02 28.97
CA SER A 108 49.88 -8.31 29.70
C SER A 108 48.66 -8.72 30.53
N SER A 109 48.32 -9.99 30.77
CA SER A 109 48.49 -11.30 30.12
C SER A 109 47.78 -12.34 31.02
N CYS A 110 47.18 -13.37 30.41
CA CYS A 110 47.05 -14.78 30.84
C CYS A 110 46.70 -15.24 32.29
N ALA A 111 45.64 -16.09 32.33
CA ALA A 111 45.57 -17.48 32.83
C ALA A 111 45.30 -17.84 34.32
N SER A 112 44.09 -18.40 34.56
CA SER A 112 43.68 -19.71 35.18
C SER A 112 44.23 -20.18 36.57
N PRO A 113 43.79 -21.31 37.21
CA PRO A 113 42.64 -22.24 37.01
C PRO A 113 41.88 -22.71 38.33
N GLU A 114 40.90 -23.63 38.13
CA GLU A 114 40.38 -24.71 39.02
C GLU A 114 39.49 -24.33 40.25
N SER A 115 38.31 -24.97 40.49
CA SER A 115 38.14 -26.41 40.78
C SER A 115 36.69 -26.95 40.57
N CYS A 116 36.62 -28.28 40.47
CA CYS A 116 35.46 -29.15 40.16
C CYS A 116 34.52 -29.45 41.36
N VAL A 117 33.30 -30.00 41.08
CA VAL A 117 32.75 -31.31 41.57
C VAL A 117 31.19 -31.39 41.45
N SER A 118 30.72 -32.18 40.47
CA SER A 118 29.76 -33.33 40.51
C SER A 118 28.28 -33.29 41.03
N HIS A 119 27.36 -33.75 40.14
CA HIS A 119 26.28 -34.78 40.25
C HIS A 119 25.24 -34.76 41.42
N ALA A 120 23.96 -35.21 41.35
CA ALA A 120 23.04 -35.77 40.34
C ALA A 120 21.57 -35.82 40.90
N SER A 121 20.60 -35.78 39.97
CA SER A 121 19.26 -36.41 39.84
C SER A 121 18.28 -36.80 40.99
N HIS A 122 16.99 -36.57 40.66
CA HIS A 122 15.73 -37.29 40.94
C HIS A 122 14.78 -36.83 42.08
N GLY A 123 13.52 -36.57 41.69
CA GLY A 123 12.34 -36.65 42.56
C GLY A 123 11.11 -35.84 42.08
N VAL A 124 10.14 -36.51 41.45
CA VAL A 124 8.75 -36.04 41.22
C VAL A 124 7.87 -36.68 42.30
N PRO A 125 6.88 -35.98 42.91
CA PRO A 125 5.47 -36.21 42.57
C PRO A 125 4.52 -34.98 42.70
N LEU A 126 3.52 -34.86 41.81
CA LEU A 126 2.22 -34.21 42.04
C LEU A 126 1.35 -35.11 42.97
N PRO A 127 0.25 -34.67 43.65
CA PRO A 127 -0.76 -33.68 43.19
C PRO A 127 -1.37 -32.78 44.30
N SER A 128 -2.24 -31.81 43.94
CA SER A 128 -3.58 -31.58 44.54
C SER A 128 -4.20 -30.23 44.13
N GLN A 129 -5.50 -30.28 43.86
CA GLN A 129 -6.41 -29.22 43.43
C GLN A 129 -6.61 -28.12 44.48
N GLN A 130 -6.74 -26.86 44.06
CA GLN A 130 -7.42 -25.82 44.84
C GLN A 130 -8.40 -25.00 43.98
N GLN A 131 -9.50 -24.67 44.65
CA GLN A 131 -10.82 -24.30 44.15
C GLN A 131 -10.92 -22.84 43.67
N TYR A 132 -11.72 -22.62 42.64
CA TYR A 132 -12.25 -21.30 42.25
C TYR A 132 -13.41 -20.90 43.17
N PRO A 133 -13.54 -19.61 43.57
CA PRO A 133 -14.73 -19.11 44.26
C PRO A 133 -15.90 -18.81 43.29
N PRO A 134 -17.17 -18.94 43.73
CA PRO A 134 -18.36 -18.79 42.90
C PRO A 134 -18.83 -17.32 42.75
N PRO A 135 -19.64 -17.00 41.71
CA PRO A 135 -20.20 -15.67 41.46
C PRO A 135 -21.45 -15.37 42.31
N PRO A 136 -21.78 -14.08 42.56
CA PRO A 136 -22.94 -13.70 43.37
C PRO A 136 -24.28 -13.73 42.60
N PRO A 137 -25.43 -13.86 43.30
CA PRO A 137 -26.76 -14.06 42.71
C PRO A 137 -27.47 -12.74 42.31
N PRO A 138 -28.47 -12.79 41.40
CA PRO A 138 -29.24 -11.63 40.96
C PRO A 138 -30.56 -11.45 41.75
N LEU A 139 -31.15 -10.23 41.72
CA LEU A 139 -32.60 -9.85 41.83
C LEU A 139 -32.72 -8.41 42.41
N PRO A 140 -33.87 -7.69 42.31
CA PRO A 140 -34.94 -7.68 41.29
C PRO A 140 -35.30 -6.25 40.77
N SER A 141 -36.15 -6.23 39.74
CA SER A 141 -36.78 -5.09 39.05
C SER A 141 -37.48 -4.05 39.95
N SER A 142 -37.29 -2.76 39.66
CA SER A 142 -38.29 -1.70 39.91
C SER A 142 -38.06 -0.49 38.97
N ALA A 143 -39.12 -0.05 38.30
CA ALA A 143 -39.22 1.27 37.63
C ALA A 143 -39.59 2.34 38.66
N PRO A 144 -39.27 3.63 38.42
CA PRO A 144 -40.35 4.55 38.05
C PRO A 144 -39.98 5.72 37.08
N SER A 145 -41.01 6.11 36.31
CA SER A 145 -41.43 7.44 35.79
C SER A 145 -40.46 8.63 35.61
N GLU A 146 -40.46 9.12 34.35
CA GLU A 146 -40.62 10.51 33.86
C GLU A 146 -39.78 11.68 34.46
N SER A 147 -38.92 12.29 33.64
CA SER A 147 -39.23 13.52 32.86
C SER A 147 -37.96 14.28 32.44
N GLN A 148 -38.10 15.05 31.36
CA GLN A 148 -37.22 16.12 30.84
C GLN A 148 -36.28 15.78 29.67
N THR A 149 -36.87 15.88 28.48
CA THR A 149 -36.43 16.68 27.32
C THR A 149 -34.94 16.75 27.01
N ASP A 150 -34.52 16.00 25.98
CA ASP A 150 -33.40 16.38 25.12
C ASP A 150 -33.70 16.07 23.65
N LEU A 151 -33.41 17.07 22.79
CA LEU A 151 -33.60 17.03 21.35
C LEU A 151 -32.68 15.98 20.71
N SER A 152 -33.27 14.89 20.24
CA SER A 152 -32.58 13.83 19.50
C SER A 152 -32.75 14.03 18.00
N LEU A 153 -31.63 14.26 17.31
CA LEU A 153 -31.49 14.18 15.85
C LEU A 153 -31.57 12.70 15.44
N ALA A 154 -32.67 12.33 14.81
CA ALA A 154 -32.92 11.01 14.25
C ALA A 154 -32.32 10.88 12.85
N LEU A 155 -31.52 9.83 12.61
CA LEU A 155 -31.37 9.21 11.29
C LEU A 155 -30.72 7.81 11.40
N VAL A 156 -31.57 6.78 11.49
CA VAL A 156 -31.27 5.39 11.10
C VAL A 156 -32.48 4.89 10.32
N PRO A 157 -32.39 4.51 9.04
CA PRO A 157 -33.48 3.81 8.38
C PRO A 157 -33.51 2.34 8.81
N ALA A 158 -34.68 1.94 9.31
CA ALA A 158 -34.99 0.60 9.78
C ALA A 158 -34.94 -0.45 8.66
N ARG A 159 -34.46 -1.63 9.05
CA ARG A 159 -34.56 -2.89 8.31
C ARG A 159 -36.02 -3.33 8.24
N THR A 160 -36.54 -3.61 7.05
CA THR A 160 -37.81 -4.31 6.87
C THR A 160 -37.57 -5.82 6.89
N ASN A 161 -38.08 -6.47 7.93
CA ASN A 161 -38.36 -7.91 7.97
C ASN A 161 -39.49 -8.24 6.98
N LEU A 162 -39.36 -9.35 6.26
CA LEU A 162 -40.48 -10.06 5.67
C LEU A 162 -40.37 -11.53 6.06
N ASP A 163 -41.29 -11.95 6.93
CA ASP A 163 -41.50 -13.33 7.35
C ASP A 163 -42.24 -14.14 6.27
N ASN A 164 -42.13 -15.46 6.43
CA ASN A 164 -42.99 -16.54 5.95
C ASN A 164 -42.73 -17.13 4.55
N PHE A 165 -42.07 -18.29 4.54
CA PHE A 165 -42.70 -19.50 4.00
C PHE A 165 -42.31 -20.73 4.85
N HIS A 166 -43.32 -21.29 5.51
CA HIS A 166 -43.28 -22.60 6.14
C HIS A 166 -43.14 -23.69 5.07
N HIS A 167 -42.16 -24.59 5.21
CA HIS A 167 -42.37 -25.97 4.80
C HIS A 167 -41.87 -26.95 5.87
N ARG A 168 -42.84 -27.73 6.31
CA ARG A 168 -42.84 -28.76 7.34
C ARG A 168 -42.28 -30.06 6.76
N CYS A 169 -41.38 -30.73 7.48
CA CYS A 169 -41.16 -32.17 7.37
C CYS A 169 -40.98 -32.74 8.78
N ASP A 170 -42.00 -33.49 9.21
CA ASP A 170 -42.08 -34.26 10.45
C ASP A 170 -41.26 -35.57 10.33
N GLY A 171 -40.60 -36.00 11.41
CA GLY A 171 -39.97 -37.34 11.50
C GLY A 171 -39.11 -37.55 12.76
N PRO A 172 -39.44 -38.50 13.66
CA PRO A 172 -38.98 -38.50 15.06
C PRO A 172 -37.72 -39.34 15.32
N GLY A 173 -36.83 -38.89 16.22
CA GLY A 173 -35.78 -39.76 16.77
C GLY A 173 -34.67 -39.06 17.56
N CYS A 174 -34.74 -39.21 18.89
CA CYS A 174 -33.60 -39.39 19.81
C CYS A 174 -32.68 -38.20 20.20
N GLN A 175 -33.00 -37.65 21.38
CA GLN A 175 -32.17 -37.52 22.59
C GLN A 175 -30.66 -37.19 22.49
N CYS A 176 -30.34 -36.01 23.03
CA CYS A 176 -29.21 -35.62 23.91
C CYS A 176 -28.01 -36.58 24.06
N GLY A 177 -26.81 -36.08 23.76
CA GLY A 177 -25.54 -36.65 24.21
C GLY A 177 -24.33 -35.76 23.91
N THR A 178 -23.84 -35.06 24.93
CA THR A 178 -22.45 -34.65 25.23
C THR A 178 -21.44 -34.40 24.11
N TRP A 179 -20.90 -33.18 24.13
CA TRP A 179 -19.79 -32.68 23.31
C TRP A 179 -18.47 -33.34 23.71
N SER A 180 -17.83 -34.01 22.76
CA SER A 180 -16.42 -34.42 22.84
C SER A 180 -15.72 -34.01 21.55
N VAL A 181 -14.63 -33.28 21.72
CA VAL A 181 -13.68 -32.85 20.69
C VAL A 181 -13.08 -34.08 20.01
N GLY A 182 -13.27 -34.21 18.69
CA GLY A 182 -12.76 -35.31 17.88
C GLY A 182 -12.15 -34.79 16.59
N SER A 183 -10.92 -35.22 16.32
CA SER A 183 -10.13 -34.87 15.15
C SER A 183 -10.67 -35.59 13.91
N ASP A 184 -11.04 -34.86 12.85
CA ASP A 184 -11.44 -35.46 11.58
C ASP A 184 -10.25 -35.49 10.60
N SER A 185 -9.55 -36.64 10.60
CA SER A 185 -8.80 -37.12 9.43
C SER A 185 -9.68 -38.14 8.69
N PRO A 186 -9.91 -38.02 7.38
CA PRO A 186 -10.72 -38.99 6.65
C PRO A 186 -9.94 -40.28 6.41
N SER A 187 -10.61 -41.43 6.63
CA SER A 187 -10.11 -42.78 6.35
C SER A 187 -9.96 -43.05 4.84
N PRO A 188 -9.07 -43.98 4.42
CA PRO A 188 -8.79 -44.22 3.01
C PRO A 188 -9.88 -45.09 2.33
N PRO A 189 -10.09 -44.98 1.02
CA PRO A 189 -11.02 -45.84 0.28
C PRO A 189 -10.42 -47.24 0.03
N PRO A 190 -11.27 -48.26 -0.23
CA PRO A 190 -10.84 -49.66 -0.33
C PRO A 190 -10.10 -49.99 -1.63
N GLU A 191 -9.21 -50.98 -1.53
CA GLU A 191 -8.33 -51.49 -2.58
C GLU A 191 -9.12 -52.11 -3.75
N GLY A 192 -8.91 -51.58 -4.96
CA GLY A 192 -9.44 -52.15 -6.19
C GLY A 192 -8.82 -51.52 -7.43
N GLY A 193 -7.94 -52.26 -8.09
CA GLY A 193 -7.51 -52.04 -9.48
C GLY A 193 -6.47 -50.94 -9.70
N PHE A 194 -5.20 -51.27 -9.50
CA PHE A 194 -4.08 -50.44 -9.96
C PHE A 194 -4.08 -50.37 -11.49
N ILE A 195 -4.62 -49.28 -12.04
CA ILE A 195 -3.92 -48.65 -13.16
C ILE A 195 -2.89 -47.76 -12.47
N GLU A 196 -1.61 -48.15 -12.51
CA GLU A 196 -0.52 -47.23 -12.20
C GLU A 196 -0.72 -45.99 -13.09
N ALA A 197 -1.25 -44.92 -12.50
CA ALA A 197 -1.22 -43.61 -13.12
C ALA A 197 0.24 -43.15 -13.12
N ILE A 198 1.01 -43.65 -14.08
CA ILE A 198 2.35 -43.16 -14.42
C ILE A 198 2.16 -41.72 -14.89
N GLY A 199 2.15 -40.77 -13.95
CA GLY A 199 1.96 -39.34 -14.23
C GLY A 199 1.38 -38.49 -13.10
N ALA A 200 0.74 -39.08 -12.07
CA ALA A 200 -0.03 -38.28 -11.09
C ALA A 200 0.80 -37.45 -10.09
N ALA A 201 2.12 -37.63 -10.03
CA ALA A 201 2.98 -36.92 -9.08
C ALA A 201 3.66 -35.67 -9.64
N TYR A 202 3.66 -35.44 -10.96
CA TYR A 202 4.44 -34.38 -11.61
C TYR A 202 3.58 -33.55 -12.56
N ILE A 203 3.68 -32.21 -12.46
CA ILE A 203 2.95 -31.28 -13.35
C ILE A 203 3.43 -31.44 -14.80
N ASP A 204 4.75 -31.57 -14.99
CA ASP A 204 5.34 -32.04 -16.25
C ASP A 204 5.92 -33.47 -16.05
N PRO A 205 5.29 -34.51 -16.61
CA PRO A 205 5.75 -35.89 -16.48
C PRO A 205 7.08 -36.15 -17.21
N PHE A 206 7.50 -35.26 -18.13
CA PHE A 206 8.73 -35.38 -18.89
C PHE A 206 9.88 -34.54 -18.32
N ARG A 207 9.61 -33.70 -17.31
CA ARG A 207 10.58 -32.82 -16.64
C ARG A 207 11.44 -31.99 -17.61
N THR A 208 10.86 -31.59 -18.74
CA THR A 208 11.51 -30.83 -19.79
C THR A 208 11.29 -29.34 -19.56
N TYR A 209 12.11 -28.76 -18.68
CA TYR A 209 12.02 -27.36 -18.32
C TYR A 209 13.06 -26.52 -19.07
N PRO A 210 12.76 -25.25 -19.41
CA PRO A 210 13.71 -24.32 -20.04
C PRO A 210 14.71 -23.76 -19.01
N SER A 211 15.32 -24.64 -18.21
CA SER A 211 16.12 -24.28 -17.05
C SER A 211 17.23 -25.30 -16.78
N GLN A 212 18.34 -24.81 -16.22
CA GLN A 212 19.47 -25.62 -15.76
C GLN A 212 19.34 -26.06 -14.29
N PHE A 213 18.26 -25.67 -13.61
CA PHE A 213 18.04 -26.00 -12.19
C PHE A 213 17.49 -27.42 -12.01
N GLU A 214 17.61 -27.94 -10.80
CA GLU A 214 17.14 -29.28 -10.45
C GLU A 214 15.62 -29.43 -10.67
N PRO A 215 15.15 -30.46 -11.40
CA PRO A 215 13.74 -30.64 -11.75
C PRO A 215 12.78 -30.68 -10.56
N GLU A 216 13.21 -31.20 -9.41
CA GLU A 216 12.38 -31.29 -8.20
C GLU A 216 12.09 -29.90 -7.60
N LEU A 217 13.10 -29.01 -7.56
CA LEU A 217 12.95 -27.65 -7.04
C LEU A 217 12.06 -26.79 -7.95
N ILE A 218 12.18 -27.01 -9.26
CA ILE A 218 11.33 -26.39 -10.27
C ILE A 218 9.87 -26.79 -10.02
N GLN A 219 9.60 -28.09 -9.93
CA GLN A 219 8.26 -28.61 -9.69
C GLN A 219 7.62 -28.04 -8.42
N ILE A 220 8.36 -27.98 -7.31
CA ILE A 220 7.86 -27.40 -6.06
C ILE A 220 7.47 -25.93 -6.28
N SER A 221 8.29 -25.18 -7.01
CA SER A 221 8.05 -23.76 -7.30
C SER A 221 6.85 -23.56 -8.22
N GLU A 222 6.67 -24.38 -9.25
CA GLU A 222 5.51 -24.35 -10.15
C GLU A 222 4.21 -24.72 -9.45
N THR A 223 4.24 -25.80 -8.66
CA THR A 223 3.10 -26.22 -7.84
C THR A 223 2.70 -25.10 -6.91
N TYR A 224 3.68 -24.45 -6.29
CA TYR A 224 3.45 -23.29 -5.42
C TYR A 224 2.89 -22.08 -6.19
N CYS A 225 3.39 -21.80 -7.40
CA CYS A 225 2.86 -20.73 -8.25
C CYS A 225 1.38 -20.92 -8.56
N LEU A 226 1.01 -22.12 -9.03
CA LEU A 226 -0.35 -22.48 -9.45
C LEU A 226 -1.34 -22.59 -8.29
N SER A 227 -0.90 -23.11 -7.13
CA SER A 227 -1.78 -23.35 -5.98
C SER A 227 -1.88 -22.17 -5.01
N THR A 228 -0.85 -21.31 -4.95
CA THR A 228 -0.72 -20.29 -3.90
C THR A 228 -0.43 -18.90 -4.48
N LEU A 229 0.70 -18.71 -5.17
CA LEU A 229 1.18 -17.38 -5.57
C LEU A 229 0.17 -16.67 -6.48
N TRP A 230 -0.13 -17.26 -7.64
CA TRP A 230 -0.94 -16.62 -8.66
C TRP A 230 -2.41 -16.48 -8.29
N PRO A 231 -3.09 -17.49 -7.68
CA PRO A 231 -4.46 -17.34 -7.21
C PRO A 231 -4.62 -16.21 -6.20
N GLY A 232 -3.65 -16.03 -5.30
CA GLY A 232 -3.71 -14.95 -4.32
C GLY A 232 -3.36 -13.57 -4.89
N LEU A 233 -2.51 -13.49 -5.94
CA LEU A 233 -2.11 -12.24 -6.58
C LEU A 233 -3.22 -11.68 -7.48
N THR A 234 -3.88 -12.55 -8.26
CA THR A 234 -5.05 -12.22 -9.07
C THR A 234 -6.24 -13.03 -8.59
N PRO A 235 -6.83 -12.65 -7.44
CA PRO A 235 -7.99 -13.34 -6.89
C PRO A 235 -9.16 -13.25 -7.88
N GLY A 236 -9.92 -14.35 -7.96
CA GLY A 236 -11.12 -14.43 -8.79
C GLY A 236 -11.61 -15.87 -8.96
N PRO A 237 -12.84 -16.06 -9.45
CA PRO A 237 -13.47 -17.36 -9.55
C PRO A 237 -12.89 -18.26 -10.65
N SER A 238 -12.10 -17.71 -11.59
CA SER A 238 -11.54 -18.45 -12.72
C SER A 238 -10.01 -18.38 -12.74
N PRO A 239 -9.30 -19.51 -12.96
CA PRO A 239 -7.85 -19.53 -13.14
C PRO A 239 -7.39 -19.00 -14.51
N THR A 240 -8.16 -18.11 -15.16
CA THR A 240 -7.96 -17.66 -16.55
C THR A 240 -6.58 -17.09 -16.83
N ASN A 241 -5.99 -16.38 -15.87
CA ASN A 241 -4.64 -15.84 -16.04
C ASN A 241 -3.59 -16.96 -16.02
N MET A 242 -3.74 -17.92 -15.11
CA MET A 242 -2.78 -19.01 -14.90
C MET A 242 -2.73 -19.97 -16.09
N SER A 243 -3.85 -20.17 -16.80
CA SER A 243 -3.88 -20.96 -18.04
C SER A 243 -3.05 -20.33 -19.18
N SER A 244 -2.74 -19.04 -19.09
CA SER A 244 -1.87 -18.33 -20.04
C SER A 244 -0.43 -18.20 -19.53
N TRP A 245 -0.25 -17.89 -18.24
CA TRP A 245 1.08 -17.66 -17.66
C TRP A 245 1.94 -18.91 -17.62
N PHE A 246 1.36 -20.06 -17.25
CA PHE A 246 2.12 -21.30 -17.11
C PHE A 246 2.69 -21.78 -18.46
N PRO A 247 1.88 -21.95 -19.54
CA PRO A 247 2.44 -22.31 -20.85
C PRO A 247 3.44 -21.29 -21.41
N MET A 248 3.20 -20.00 -21.19
CA MET A 248 4.13 -18.95 -21.62
C MET A 248 5.47 -19.08 -20.90
N SER A 249 5.48 -19.37 -19.60
CA SER A 249 6.71 -19.58 -18.85
C SER A 249 7.51 -20.79 -19.36
N LEU A 250 6.84 -21.89 -19.71
CA LEU A 250 7.51 -23.06 -20.28
C LEU A 250 8.10 -22.79 -21.68
N SER A 251 7.51 -21.85 -22.41
CA SER A 251 7.97 -21.45 -23.75
C SER A 251 9.06 -20.36 -23.71
N ASP A 252 9.30 -19.75 -22.55
CA ASP A 252 10.19 -18.60 -22.40
C ASP A 252 11.17 -18.78 -21.24
N PRO A 253 12.44 -19.11 -21.51
CA PRO A 253 13.44 -19.36 -20.47
C PRO A 253 13.66 -18.18 -19.51
N THR A 254 13.49 -16.94 -20.00
CA THR A 254 13.71 -15.73 -19.19
C THR A 254 12.58 -15.56 -18.19
N LEU A 255 11.32 -15.66 -18.67
CA LEU A 255 10.14 -15.59 -17.83
C LEU A 255 10.10 -16.74 -16.83
N PHE A 256 10.47 -17.95 -17.27
CA PHE A 256 10.56 -19.12 -16.41
C PHE A 256 11.45 -18.86 -15.20
N THR A 257 12.68 -18.40 -15.45
CA THR A 257 13.66 -18.10 -14.41
C THR A 257 13.19 -16.96 -13.50
N ALA A 258 12.51 -15.95 -14.06
CA ALA A 258 11.91 -14.86 -13.30
C ALA A 258 10.78 -15.32 -12.36
N PHE A 259 9.96 -16.28 -12.79
CA PHE A 259 8.92 -16.89 -11.96
C PHE A 259 9.50 -17.75 -10.84
N LEU A 260 10.57 -18.50 -11.10
CA LEU A 260 11.31 -19.19 -10.04
C LEU A 260 11.84 -18.21 -9.01
N TYR A 261 12.46 -17.11 -9.45
CA TYR A 261 12.92 -16.04 -8.56
C TYR A 261 11.76 -15.45 -7.73
N GLY A 262 10.66 -15.06 -8.37
CA GLY A 262 9.50 -14.48 -7.69
C GLY A 262 8.87 -15.43 -6.67
N SER A 263 8.70 -16.71 -7.02
CA SER A 263 8.12 -17.72 -6.13
C SER A 263 9.00 -17.98 -4.90
N LEU A 264 10.32 -18.06 -5.06
CA LEU A 264 11.27 -18.22 -3.96
C LEU A 264 11.28 -16.98 -3.05
N SER A 265 11.24 -15.77 -3.62
CA SER A 265 11.19 -14.53 -2.85
C SER A 265 9.91 -14.46 -2.02
N HIS A 266 8.77 -14.79 -2.63
CA HIS A 266 7.49 -14.85 -1.93
C HIS A 266 7.48 -15.89 -0.80
N ARG A 267 7.98 -17.11 -1.05
CA ARG A 267 8.12 -18.15 -0.01
C ARG A 267 9.04 -17.71 1.13
N ARG A 268 10.16 -17.03 0.83
CA ARG A 268 11.06 -16.47 1.83
C ARG A 268 10.31 -15.53 2.76
N VAL A 269 9.55 -14.58 2.23
CA VAL A 269 8.77 -13.64 3.05
C VAL A 269 7.68 -14.35 3.84
N GLN A 270 6.97 -15.32 3.26
CA GLN A 270 6.02 -16.13 4.02
C GLN A 270 6.66 -16.85 5.20
N SER A 271 7.87 -17.40 5.03
CA SER A 271 8.61 -18.05 6.11
C SER A 271 9.04 -17.05 7.19
N MET A 272 9.53 -15.87 6.78
CA MET A 272 9.93 -14.80 7.70
C MET A 272 8.75 -14.29 8.54
N LYS A 273 7.57 -14.19 7.95
CA LYS A 273 6.32 -13.79 8.63
C LYS A 273 5.68 -14.93 9.44
N GLY A 274 6.23 -16.15 9.38
CA GLY A 274 5.72 -17.32 10.10
C GLY A 274 4.47 -17.96 9.49
N TRP A 275 4.11 -17.62 8.26
CA TRP A 275 2.96 -18.21 7.56
C TRP A 275 3.24 -19.63 7.07
N ILE A 276 4.50 -19.94 6.79
CA ILE A 276 4.97 -21.30 6.55
C ILE A 276 6.02 -21.66 7.60
N PRO A 277 6.16 -22.95 7.99
CA PRO A 277 7.18 -23.37 8.94
C PRO A 277 8.57 -22.86 8.54
N ARG A 278 9.43 -22.55 9.53
CA ARG A 278 10.81 -22.09 9.27
C ARG A 278 11.63 -23.09 8.46
N GLU A 279 11.33 -24.38 8.60
CA GLU A 279 11.93 -25.45 7.79
C GLU A 279 11.47 -25.45 6.32
N GLY A 280 10.43 -24.68 6.01
CA GLY A 280 9.84 -24.52 4.68
C GLY A 280 10.59 -23.57 3.75
N PHE A 281 11.62 -22.86 4.26
CA PHE A 281 12.59 -22.12 3.45
C PHE A 281 13.99 -22.28 4.03
N ARG A 282 14.84 -23.07 3.34
CA ARG A 282 16.15 -23.51 3.84
C ARG A 282 17.29 -22.75 3.16
N ALA A 283 18.52 -22.93 3.65
CA ALA A 283 19.73 -22.34 3.04
C ALA A 283 19.89 -22.68 1.55
N LYS A 284 19.44 -23.88 1.13
CA LYS A 284 19.41 -24.26 -0.30
C LYS A 284 18.45 -23.38 -1.12
N ASP A 285 17.29 -23.03 -0.58
CA ASP A 285 16.28 -22.21 -1.24
C ASP A 285 16.76 -20.75 -1.31
N GLN A 286 17.45 -20.27 -0.29
CA GLN A 286 18.13 -18.96 -0.31
C GLN A 286 19.20 -18.90 -1.39
N ARG A 287 20.06 -19.92 -1.52
CA ARG A 287 21.07 -19.97 -2.59
C ARG A 287 20.42 -20.02 -3.97
N LEU A 288 19.33 -20.79 -4.12
CA LEU A 288 18.59 -20.85 -5.38
C LEU A 288 17.95 -19.50 -5.73
N LEU A 289 17.38 -18.79 -4.76
CA LEU A 289 16.82 -17.45 -4.94
C LEU A 289 17.86 -16.50 -5.55
N GLU A 290 19.08 -16.50 -5.01
CA GLU A 290 20.18 -15.66 -5.46
C GLU A 290 20.67 -16.02 -6.87
N LEU A 291 20.72 -17.32 -7.18
CA LEU A 291 21.06 -17.80 -8.52
C LEU A 291 19.99 -17.42 -9.54
N CYS A 292 18.70 -17.63 -9.23
CA CYS A 292 17.60 -17.25 -10.11
C CYS A 292 17.55 -15.73 -10.33
N GLU A 293 17.81 -14.92 -9.29
CA GLU A 293 17.91 -13.47 -9.40
C GLU A 293 19.01 -13.06 -10.41
N MET A 294 20.23 -13.55 -10.20
CA MET A 294 21.37 -13.25 -11.06
C MET A 294 21.12 -13.71 -12.50
N GLU A 295 20.58 -14.92 -12.68
CA GLU A 295 20.33 -15.48 -14.01
C GLU A 295 19.24 -14.69 -14.74
N THR A 296 18.15 -14.31 -14.05
CA THR A 296 17.11 -13.45 -14.61
C THR A 296 17.71 -12.12 -15.11
N ILE A 297 18.57 -11.48 -14.31
CA ILE A 297 19.23 -10.22 -14.71
C ILE A 297 20.09 -10.41 -15.96
N LYS A 298 20.88 -11.49 -16.02
CA LYS A 298 21.74 -11.80 -17.19
C LYS A 298 20.91 -12.03 -18.45
N MET A 299 19.88 -12.86 -18.35
CA MET A 299 19.01 -13.20 -19.47
C MET A 299 18.27 -11.97 -19.97
N VAL A 300 17.66 -11.18 -19.06
CA VAL A 300 16.99 -9.95 -19.43
C VAL A 300 17.96 -9.01 -20.14
N SER A 301 19.12 -8.74 -19.56
CA SER A 301 20.13 -7.84 -20.13
C SER A 301 20.60 -8.26 -21.52
N ARG A 302 20.74 -9.57 -21.76
CA ARG A 302 21.09 -10.12 -23.08
C ARG A 302 20.00 -9.83 -24.11
N GLU A 303 18.75 -10.11 -23.76
CA GLU A 303 17.59 -9.99 -24.64
C GLU A 303 17.19 -8.53 -24.91
N MET A 304 17.57 -7.58 -24.04
CA MET A 304 17.28 -6.14 -24.22
C MET A 304 17.87 -5.53 -25.50
N ASN A 305 18.91 -6.13 -26.09
CA ASN A 305 19.51 -5.63 -27.34
C ASN A 305 18.61 -5.81 -28.56
N ASN A 306 17.60 -6.68 -28.48
CA ASN A 306 16.62 -6.90 -29.52
C ASN A 306 15.36 -6.07 -29.24
N PRO A 307 15.04 -5.03 -30.04
CA PRO A 307 13.94 -4.12 -29.76
C PRO A 307 12.56 -4.76 -29.66
N THR A 308 12.26 -5.77 -30.48
CA THR A 308 10.94 -6.43 -30.46
C THR A 308 10.81 -7.36 -29.26
N ARG A 309 11.91 -8.05 -28.93
CA ARG A 309 11.99 -8.90 -27.75
C ARG A 309 11.90 -8.08 -26.47
N ALA A 310 12.61 -6.96 -26.39
CA ALA A 310 12.72 -6.11 -25.21
C ALA A 310 11.37 -5.61 -24.67
N VAL A 311 10.33 -5.52 -25.51
CA VAL A 311 9.01 -5.04 -25.12
C VAL A 311 7.93 -6.13 -25.13
N CYS A 312 8.25 -7.39 -25.42
CA CYS A 312 7.25 -8.47 -25.39
C CYS A 312 6.77 -8.79 -23.97
N ASP A 313 5.63 -9.47 -23.83
CA ASP A 313 4.98 -9.66 -22.52
C ASP A 313 5.84 -10.48 -21.57
N ALA A 314 6.53 -11.50 -22.07
CA ALA A 314 7.44 -12.29 -21.27
C ALA A 314 8.58 -11.45 -20.67
N MET A 315 9.13 -10.52 -21.45
CA MET A 315 10.19 -9.62 -20.97
C MET A 315 9.66 -8.59 -19.98
N ILE A 316 8.52 -7.97 -20.26
CA ILE A 316 7.86 -7.03 -19.35
C ILE A 316 7.57 -7.71 -18.01
N PHE A 317 6.99 -8.92 -18.02
CA PHE A 317 6.66 -9.66 -16.81
C PHE A 317 7.92 -10.08 -16.05
N SER A 318 8.99 -10.49 -16.75
CA SER A 318 10.28 -10.77 -16.12
C SER A 318 10.83 -9.55 -15.37
N VAL A 319 10.70 -8.35 -15.94
CA VAL A 319 11.13 -7.10 -15.30
C VAL A 319 10.21 -6.71 -14.14
N VAL A 320 8.90 -6.98 -14.20
CA VAL A 320 7.99 -6.84 -13.06
C VAL A 320 8.48 -7.67 -11.87
N CYS A 321 8.87 -8.93 -12.12
CA CYS A 321 9.42 -9.80 -11.09
C CYS A 321 10.70 -9.20 -10.46
N MET A 322 11.64 -8.71 -11.26
CA MET A 322 12.87 -8.07 -10.77
C MET A 322 12.61 -6.76 -10.01
N ALA A 323 11.58 -6.01 -10.40
CA ALA A 323 11.25 -4.73 -9.79
C ALA A 323 10.67 -4.87 -8.39
N HIS A 324 9.95 -5.96 -8.08
CA HIS A 324 9.14 -6.07 -6.86
C HIS A 324 9.46 -7.29 -5.97
N ASN A 325 10.45 -8.13 -6.33
CA ASN A 325 10.83 -9.30 -5.54
C ASN A 325 12.20 -9.20 -4.85
N LYS A 326 12.76 -7.99 -4.76
CA LYS A 326 14.10 -7.77 -4.22
C LYS A 326 14.21 -8.31 -2.79
N SER A 327 15.06 -9.32 -2.60
CA SER A 327 15.38 -9.86 -1.28
C SER A 327 16.43 -8.99 -0.59
N ASP A 328 16.01 -8.13 0.34
CA ASP A 328 16.92 -7.47 1.28
C ASP A 328 17.05 -8.31 2.56
N ASP A 329 18.21 -8.28 3.20
CA ASP A 329 18.50 -8.95 4.48
C ASP A 329 18.37 -7.99 5.68
N ASN A 330 18.05 -6.71 5.45
CA ASN A 330 17.94 -5.71 6.52
C ASN A 330 16.87 -6.07 7.57
N ILE A 331 17.27 -6.08 8.84
CA ILE A 331 16.63 -6.76 9.98
C ILE A 331 15.45 -5.98 10.60
N GLN A 332 14.61 -5.30 9.81
CA GLN A 332 13.46 -4.52 10.33
C GLN A 332 12.08 -5.14 10.04
N TRP A 333 12.02 -6.47 9.88
CA TRP A 333 10.80 -7.21 9.53
C TRP A 333 9.76 -7.33 10.65
N LEU A 334 10.16 -7.08 11.91
CA LEU A 334 9.33 -7.25 13.10
C LEU A 334 8.49 -6.02 13.46
N GLN A 335 8.67 -4.90 12.76
CA GLN A 335 7.87 -3.71 13.02
C GLN A 335 6.44 -3.92 12.53
N SER A 336 5.47 -3.64 13.39
CA SER A 336 4.06 -3.57 13.04
C SER A 336 3.65 -2.12 12.75
N THR A 337 2.64 -1.95 11.91
CA THR A 337 1.93 -0.69 11.79
C THR A 337 1.01 -0.50 13.00
N PRO A 338 0.69 0.75 13.39
CA PRO A 338 -0.22 0.99 14.50
C PRO A 338 -1.67 0.58 14.17
N PHE A 339 -2.06 0.63 12.90
CA PHE A 339 -3.40 0.21 12.44
C PHE A 339 -3.53 -1.31 12.39
N THR A 340 -4.74 -1.80 12.71
CA THR A 340 -5.09 -3.23 12.75
C THR A 340 -6.11 -3.62 11.68
N ALA A 341 -6.03 -2.98 10.51
CA ALA A 341 -6.99 -3.19 9.43
C ALA A 341 -7.05 -4.65 8.96
N PRO A 342 -8.23 -5.19 8.61
CA PRO A 342 -8.37 -6.51 8.01
C PRO A 342 -7.87 -6.51 6.54
N MET A 343 -7.98 -7.67 5.87
CA MET A 343 -7.64 -7.82 4.45
C MET A 343 -6.19 -7.48 4.06
N GLN A 344 -5.25 -7.49 5.02
CA GLN A 344 -3.82 -7.22 4.79
C GLN A 344 -3.18 -8.16 3.76
N ARG A 345 -3.75 -9.36 3.57
CA ARG A 345 -3.25 -10.39 2.64
C ARG A 345 -3.89 -10.33 1.26
N LEU A 346 -4.89 -9.47 1.04
CA LEU A 346 -5.57 -9.37 -0.25
C LEU A 346 -4.56 -8.94 -1.32
N GLN A 347 -4.42 -9.72 -2.40
CA GLN A 347 -3.37 -9.57 -3.42
C GLN A 347 -1.93 -9.70 -2.89
N TRP A 348 -1.73 -10.46 -1.80
CA TRP A 348 -0.43 -10.61 -1.15
C TRP A 348 0.23 -9.28 -0.76
N LEU A 349 -0.58 -8.27 -0.40
CA LEU A 349 -0.07 -6.95 -0.03
C LEU A 349 0.88 -7.01 1.18
N ASP A 350 0.62 -7.89 2.14
CA ASP A 350 1.49 -8.16 3.30
C ASP A 350 2.84 -8.80 2.91
N ILE A 351 2.96 -9.36 1.71
CA ILE A 351 4.21 -9.91 1.18
C ILE A 351 4.90 -8.89 0.28
N TYR A 352 4.26 -8.49 -0.82
CA TYR A 352 4.86 -7.58 -1.80
C TYR A 352 5.09 -6.18 -1.24
N GLY A 353 4.22 -5.71 -0.32
CA GLY A 353 4.44 -4.46 0.39
C GLY A 353 5.64 -4.51 1.34
N CYS A 354 6.13 -5.68 1.74
CA CYS A 354 7.33 -5.76 2.57
C CYS A 354 8.63 -5.74 1.75
N LEU A 355 8.55 -5.94 0.43
CA LEU A 355 9.71 -6.01 -0.44
C LEU A 355 10.01 -4.61 -1.00
N PRO A 356 11.20 -4.05 -0.76
CA PRO A 356 11.52 -2.72 -1.25
C PRO A 356 11.58 -2.73 -2.79
N PRO A 357 10.89 -1.79 -3.47
CA PRO A 357 10.90 -1.75 -4.92
C PRO A 357 12.30 -1.40 -5.44
N ASN A 358 12.73 -2.09 -6.50
CA ASN A 358 13.98 -1.77 -7.18
C ASN A 358 13.73 -0.69 -8.23
N MET A 359 14.03 0.56 -7.86
CA MET A 359 13.75 1.74 -8.69
C MET A 359 14.43 1.75 -10.06
N VAL A 360 15.55 1.04 -10.23
CA VAL A 360 16.19 0.88 -11.55
C VAL A 360 15.31 0.02 -12.46
N HIS A 361 14.81 -1.11 -11.94
CA HIS A 361 13.90 -1.97 -12.69
C HIS A 361 12.51 -1.36 -12.87
N ILE A 362 11.99 -0.60 -11.89
CA ILE A 362 10.75 0.19 -12.05
C ILE A 362 10.89 1.16 -13.22
N THR A 363 12.00 1.92 -13.27
CA THR A 363 12.22 2.90 -14.35
C THR A 363 12.29 2.21 -15.71
N GLY A 364 13.03 1.10 -15.80
CA GLY A 364 13.09 0.29 -17.01
C GLY A 364 11.73 -0.28 -17.43
N LEU A 365 10.94 -0.79 -16.46
CA LEU A 365 9.59 -1.29 -16.70
C LEU A 365 8.68 -0.21 -17.29
N VAL A 366 8.71 0.99 -16.73
CA VAL A 366 7.93 2.13 -17.23
C VAL A 366 8.30 2.45 -18.67
N GLN A 367 9.59 2.48 -18.99
CA GLN A 367 10.06 2.70 -20.35
C GLN A 367 9.59 1.60 -21.30
N MET A 368 9.65 0.33 -20.89
CA MET A 368 9.22 -0.81 -21.72
C MET A 368 7.73 -0.75 -22.04
N VAL A 369 6.88 -0.45 -21.04
CA VAL A 369 5.43 -0.31 -21.25
C VAL A 369 5.12 0.89 -22.16
N ASN A 370 5.80 2.02 -21.97
CA ASN A 370 5.63 3.19 -22.83
C ASN A 370 6.07 2.91 -24.27
N LEU A 371 7.18 2.20 -24.48
CA LEU A 371 7.66 1.79 -25.81
C LEU A 371 6.71 0.79 -26.48
N ARG A 372 6.03 -0.05 -25.71
CA ARG A 372 4.95 -0.90 -26.21
C ARG A 372 3.69 -0.11 -26.60
N GLY A 373 3.58 1.13 -26.13
CA GLY A 373 2.45 2.01 -26.38
C GLY A 373 1.35 1.92 -25.34
N GLY A 374 1.70 1.66 -24.06
CA GLY A 374 0.76 1.68 -22.94
C GLY A 374 0.32 0.30 -22.44
N LEU A 375 -0.40 0.27 -21.31
CA LEU A 375 -0.90 -0.97 -20.70
C LEU A 375 -1.94 -1.68 -21.57
N GLU A 376 -2.66 -0.94 -22.42
CA GLU A 376 -3.64 -1.45 -23.36
C GLU A 376 -3.03 -2.28 -24.50
N LYS A 377 -1.71 -2.20 -24.69
CA LYS A 377 -0.96 -2.99 -25.69
C LYS A 377 -0.33 -4.26 -25.12
N ILE A 378 -0.56 -4.53 -23.84
CA ILE A 378 -0.19 -5.79 -23.19
C ILE A 378 -1.24 -6.82 -23.55
N GLU A 379 -0.80 -7.95 -24.11
CA GLU A 379 -1.71 -8.97 -24.66
C GLU A 379 -1.89 -10.13 -23.67
N LEU A 380 -0.88 -10.42 -22.85
CA LEU A 380 -0.94 -11.45 -21.83
C LEU A 380 -2.02 -11.14 -20.77
N PRO A 381 -3.06 -11.98 -20.64
CA PRO A 381 -4.13 -11.76 -19.66
C PRO A 381 -3.60 -11.58 -18.24
N GLY A 382 -4.13 -10.60 -17.51
CA GLY A 382 -3.77 -10.31 -16.12
C GLY A 382 -2.43 -9.56 -15.91
N LEU A 383 -1.54 -9.50 -16.90
CA LEU A 383 -0.26 -8.77 -16.74
C LEU A 383 -0.48 -7.27 -16.56
N ALA A 384 -1.37 -6.66 -17.33
CA ALA A 384 -1.71 -5.24 -17.20
C ALA A 384 -2.27 -4.90 -15.80
N SER A 385 -3.14 -5.75 -15.24
CA SER A 385 -3.66 -5.57 -13.88
C SER A 385 -2.59 -5.73 -12.81
N ILE A 386 -1.62 -6.64 -12.99
CA ILE A 386 -0.47 -6.77 -12.08
C ILE A 386 0.38 -5.50 -12.12
N ILE A 387 0.70 -4.98 -13.31
CA ILE A 387 1.51 -3.76 -13.44
C ILE A 387 0.80 -2.57 -12.81
N SER A 388 -0.51 -2.43 -13.04
CA SER A 388 -1.33 -1.38 -12.43
C SER A 388 -1.34 -1.47 -10.90
N PHE A 389 -1.53 -2.67 -10.33
CA PHE A 389 -1.45 -2.87 -8.88
C PHE A 389 -0.05 -2.59 -8.31
N SER A 390 1.00 -3.02 -9.02
CA SER A 390 2.38 -2.80 -8.61
C SER A 390 2.77 -1.31 -8.59
N ASP A 391 2.30 -0.57 -9.59
CA ASP A 391 2.42 0.87 -9.65
C ASP A 391 1.66 1.55 -8.51
N LEU A 392 0.43 1.12 -8.22
CA LEU A 392 -0.37 1.63 -7.11
C LEU A 392 0.33 1.47 -5.74
N VAL A 393 0.91 0.29 -5.47
CA VAL A 393 1.66 0.02 -4.23
C VAL A 393 2.93 0.88 -4.16
N THR A 394 3.68 0.99 -5.25
CA THR A 394 4.89 1.82 -5.33
C THR A 394 4.56 3.30 -5.14
N SER A 395 3.52 3.77 -5.82
CA SER A 395 3.00 5.14 -5.73
C SER A 395 2.55 5.47 -4.31
N SER A 396 1.84 4.54 -3.65
CA SER A 396 1.43 4.66 -2.26
C SER A 396 2.61 4.71 -1.29
N THR A 397 3.67 3.93 -1.55
CA THR A 397 4.91 3.95 -0.76
C THR A 397 5.62 5.30 -0.84
N PHE A 398 5.64 5.94 -2.01
CA PHE A 398 6.38 7.18 -2.25
C PHE A 398 5.51 8.45 -2.20
N LEU A 399 4.21 8.34 -1.90
CA LEU A 399 3.25 9.44 -1.93
C LEU A 399 3.25 10.19 -3.27
N ALA A 400 3.30 9.42 -4.36
CA ALA A 400 3.28 9.92 -5.73
C ALA A 400 1.99 9.46 -6.42
N PRO A 401 1.48 10.22 -7.39
CA PRO A 401 0.38 9.74 -8.22
C PRO A 401 0.83 8.53 -9.07
N PRO A 402 -0.08 7.62 -9.42
CA PRO A 402 0.26 6.47 -10.26
C PRO A 402 0.66 6.90 -11.67
N ILE A 403 1.60 6.17 -12.26
CA ILE A 403 2.10 6.40 -13.62
C ILE A 403 1.11 5.89 -14.65
N PHE A 404 0.56 4.70 -14.36
CA PHE A 404 -0.33 4.01 -15.26
C PHE A 404 -1.79 4.21 -14.87
N PRO A 405 -2.73 4.05 -15.82
CA PRO A 405 -4.15 4.01 -15.48
C PRO A 405 -4.46 2.79 -14.60
N PHE A 406 -5.54 2.89 -13.83
CA PHE A 406 -6.13 1.73 -13.16
C PHE A 406 -6.57 0.68 -14.18
N VAL A 407 -6.19 -0.58 -13.94
CA VAL A 407 -6.63 -1.74 -14.73
C VAL A 407 -7.24 -2.77 -13.77
N PRO A 408 -8.54 -3.08 -13.89
CA PRO A 408 -9.20 -4.04 -13.01
C PRO A 408 -8.73 -5.47 -13.29
N LEU A 409 -8.85 -6.33 -12.29
CA LEU A 409 -8.65 -7.78 -12.40
C LEU A 409 -9.69 -8.42 -13.32
N ASP A 410 -10.95 -7.98 -13.21
CA ASP A 410 -12.04 -8.41 -14.09
C ASP A 410 -12.24 -7.39 -15.22
N ALA A 411 -12.00 -7.82 -16.46
CA ALA A 411 -12.14 -6.98 -17.65
C ALA A 411 -13.54 -6.39 -17.84
N SER A 412 -14.60 -7.02 -17.30
CA SER A 412 -15.98 -6.50 -17.34
C SER A 412 -16.17 -5.22 -16.51
N ARG A 413 -15.20 -4.88 -15.65
CA ARG A 413 -15.19 -3.68 -14.81
C ARG A 413 -14.40 -2.52 -15.42
N LYS A 414 -13.84 -2.70 -16.63
CA LYS A 414 -13.08 -1.65 -17.30
C LYS A 414 -13.95 -0.41 -17.52
N GLY A 415 -13.45 0.75 -17.09
CA GLY A 415 -14.13 2.04 -17.23
C GLY A 415 -15.23 2.31 -16.20
N LYS A 416 -15.46 1.40 -15.24
CA LYS A 416 -16.35 1.66 -14.11
C LYS A 416 -15.73 2.66 -13.15
N THR A 417 -16.56 3.55 -12.61
CA THR A 417 -16.18 4.55 -11.60
C THR A 417 -16.15 3.94 -10.20
N MET A 418 -15.61 4.68 -9.21
CA MET A 418 -15.74 4.31 -7.80
C MET A 418 -17.20 4.11 -7.38
N GLN A 419 -18.10 4.99 -7.85
CA GLN A 419 -19.54 4.89 -7.58
C GLN A 419 -20.11 3.56 -8.08
N ASP A 420 -19.76 3.17 -9.31
CA ASP A 420 -20.23 1.92 -9.92
C ASP A 420 -19.73 0.68 -9.18
N LEU A 421 -18.49 0.70 -8.68
CA LEU A 421 -17.89 -0.45 -8.01
C LEU A 421 -18.28 -0.56 -6.54
N LEU A 422 -18.38 0.56 -5.83
CA LEU A 422 -18.67 0.61 -4.39
C LEU A 422 -20.17 0.76 -4.09
N GLY A 423 -20.99 1.12 -5.09
CA GLY A 423 -22.44 1.12 -4.99
C GLY A 423 -23.04 2.32 -4.25
N TYR A 424 -22.30 3.42 -4.09
CA TYR A 424 -22.83 4.66 -3.52
C TYR A 424 -23.32 5.62 -4.62
N THR A 425 -24.17 6.59 -4.26
CA THR A 425 -24.86 7.47 -5.22
C THR A 425 -24.44 8.92 -5.08
N ASN A 426 -24.70 9.74 -6.11
CA ASN A 426 -24.50 11.20 -6.03
C ASN A 426 -25.28 11.83 -4.86
N ALA A 427 -26.47 11.34 -4.52
CA ALA A 427 -27.20 11.82 -3.36
C ALA A 427 -26.44 11.55 -2.04
N GLY A 428 -25.77 10.40 -1.94
CA GLY A 428 -24.87 10.10 -0.83
C GLY A 428 -23.67 11.05 -0.79
N VAL A 429 -23.04 11.30 -1.94
CA VAL A 429 -21.93 12.26 -2.05
C VAL A 429 -22.38 13.67 -1.68
N ASP A 430 -23.53 14.12 -2.17
CA ASP A 430 -24.06 15.45 -1.92
C ASP A 430 -24.41 15.64 -0.43
N HIS A 431 -24.80 14.58 0.27
CA HIS A 431 -24.96 14.59 1.73
C HIS A 431 -23.63 14.88 2.43
N TYR A 432 -22.58 14.10 2.16
CA TYR A 432 -21.23 14.37 2.70
C TYR A 432 -20.69 15.75 2.29
N PHE A 433 -20.91 16.12 1.02
CA PHE A 433 -20.48 17.39 0.47
C PHE A 433 -21.16 18.56 1.19
N GLY A 434 -22.45 18.47 1.50
CA GLY A 434 -23.16 19.51 2.26
C GLY A 434 -22.51 19.83 3.61
N HIS A 435 -21.91 18.84 4.28
CA HIS A 435 -21.20 19.03 5.54
C HIS A 435 -19.84 19.71 5.36
N ILE A 436 -19.12 19.42 4.27
CA ILE A 436 -17.75 19.90 4.06
C ILE A 436 -17.64 21.09 3.09
N GLN A 437 -18.71 21.41 2.36
CA GLN A 437 -18.76 22.55 1.43
C GLN A 437 -18.58 23.87 2.18
N GLN A 438 -19.06 23.95 3.42
CA GLN A 438 -18.88 25.11 4.30
C GLN A 438 -17.40 25.36 4.64
N LEU A 439 -16.54 24.35 4.48
CA LEU A 439 -15.09 24.46 4.64
C LEU A 439 -14.36 24.83 3.33
N GLY A 440 -15.10 25.03 2.24
CA GLY A 440 -14.55 25.28 0.90
C GLY A 440 -13.78 24.08 0.34
N LEU A 441 -14.08 22.87 0.81
CA LEU A 441 -13.46 21.64 0.32
C LEU A 441 -14.09 21.21 -1.02
N PRO A 442 -13.30 20.67 -1.97
CA PRO A 442 -13.80 20.26 -3.28
C PRO A 442 -14.67 19.00 -3.18
N ARG A 443 -15.58 18.84 -4.15
CA ARG A 443 -16.45 17.65 -4.26
C ARG A 443 -15.65 16.35 -4.36
N ASP A 444 -14.48 16.40 -4.99
CA ASP A 444 -13.60 15.25 -5.15
C ASP A 444 -13.16 14.67 -3.80
N LEU A 445 -13.01 15.50 -2.76
CA LEU A 445 -12.69 15.03 -1.42
C LEU A 445 -13.91 14.41 -0.71
N ALA A 446 -15.12 14.95 -0.95
CA ALA A 446 -16.36 14.33 -0.46
C ALA A 446 -16.59 12.95 -1.08
N GLU A 447 -16.30 12.82 -2.37
CA GLU A 447 -16.35 11.56 -3.12
C GLU A 447 -15.46 10.50 -2.45
N ILE A 448 -14.23 10.87 -2.09
CA ILE A 448 -13.29 9.99 -1.38
C ILE A 448 -13.79 9.61 0.02
N PHE A 449 -14.36 10.53 0.79
CA PHE A 449 -14.95 10.17 2.10
C PHE A 449 -16.10 9.17 1.95
N CYS A 450 -16.98 9.40 0.98
CA CYS A 450 -18.09 8.49 0.69
C CYS A 450 -17.56 7.09 0.29
N ALA A 451 -16.56 7.05 -0.59
CA ALA A 451 -15.95 5.82 -1.06
C ALA A 451 -15.19 5.06 0.05
N ILE A 452 -14.48 5.76 0.95
CA ILE A 452 -13.84 5.16 2.13
C ILE A 452 -14.89 4.49 3.02
N ASN A 453 -15.98 5.19 3.34
CA ASN A 453 -17.03 4.65 4.20
C ASN A 453 -17.71 3.44 3.54
N ALA A 454 -18.07 3.54 2.25
CA ALA A 454 -18.65 2.42 1.50
C ALA A 454 -17.71 1.20 1.45
N TYR A 455 -16.42 1.39 1.19
CA TYR A 455 -15.45 0.29 1.19
C TYR A 455 -15.30 -0.37 2.56
N THR A 456 -15.21 0.43 3.63
CA THR A 456 -15.08 -0.13 4.99
C THR A 456 -16.33 -0.87 5.45
N GLU A 457 -17.51 -0.46 5.03
CA GLU A 457 -18.75 -1.21 5.24
C GLU A 457 -18.74 -2.56 4.49
N ILE A 458 -18.30 -2.58 3.23
CA ILE A 458 -18.14 -3.82 2.45
C ILE A 458 -17.17 -4.77 3.16
N VAL A 459 -16.01 -4.26 3.59
CA VAL A 459 -15.01 -5.03 4.33
C VAL A 459 -15.58 -5.57 5.64
N GLU A 460 -16.31 -4.75 6.39
CA GLU A 460 -16.92 -5.18 7.66
C GLU A 460 -17.97 -6.27 7.44
N GLN A 461 -18.75 -6.21 6.36
CA GLN A 461 -19.65 -7.29 5.96
C GLN A 461 -18.89 -8.57 5.60
N CYS A 462 -17.80 -8.47 4.84
CA CYS A 462 -16.95 -9.61 4.50
C CYS A 462 -16.39 -10.30 5.75
N VAL A 463 -15.93 -9.52 6.74
CA VAL A 463 -15.36 -10.05 7.99
C VAL A 463 -16.44 -10.62 8.91
N LYS A 464 -17.61 -9.97 9.04
CA LYS A 464 -18.68 -10.41 9.95
C LYS A 464 -19.36 -11.69 9.53
N TRP A 465 -19.65 -11.84 8.24
CA TRP A 465 -20.55 -12.88 7.76
C TRP A 465 -19.83 -14.13 7.24
N GLU A 466 -18.49 -14.14 7.24
CA GLU A 466 -17.65 -15.20 6.63
C GLU A 466 -18.15 -15.63 5.24
N THR A 467 -18.86 -14.73 4.55
CA THR A 467 -19.54 -15.05 3.31
C THR A 467 -18.50 -15.06 2.20
N LYS A 468 -18.65 -15.97 1.24
CA LYS A 468 -17.79 -16.05 0.06
C LYS A 468 -18.01 -14.81 -0.82
N TYR A 469 -17.39 -13.70 -0.45
CA TYR A 469 -17.38 -12.48 -1.22
C TYR A 469 -16.46 -12.65 -2.43
N ASP A 470 -16.77 -11.96 -3.53
CA ASP A 470 -15.87 -11.94 -4.69
C ASP A 470 -14.60 -11.16 -4.33
N THR A 471 -13.53 -11.89 -4.01
CA THR A 471 -12.24 -11.31 -3.65
C THR A 471 -11.59 -10.55 -4.79
N SER A 472 -11.96 -10.84 -6.05
CA SER A 472 -11.58 -10.04 -7.21
C SER A 472 -12.24 -8.66 -7.16
N LEU A 473 -13.55 -8.62 -6.88
CA LEU A 473 -14.30 -7.37 -6.73
C LEU A 473 -13.76 -6.53 -5.58
N LEU A 474 -13.52 -7.17 -4.44
CA LEU A 474 -12.97 -6.48 -3.26
C LEU A 474 -11.60 -5.85 -3.56
N ALA A 475 -10.75 -6.55 -4.31
CA ALA A 475 -9.46 -6.05 -4.75
C ALA A 475 -9.61 -4.85 -5.71
N ASP A 476 -10.49 -4.94 -6.70
CA ASP A 476 -10.74 -3.85 -7.65
C ASP A 476 -11.32 -2.60 -6.96
N GLN A 477 -12.28 -2.78 -6.06
CA GLN A 477 -12.86 -1.71 -5.22
C GLN A 477 -11.78 -1.00 -4.40
N ARG A 478 -10.96 -1.77 -3.68
CA ARG A 478 -9.84 -1.24 -2.88
C ARG A 478 -8.85 -0.48 -3.75
N ASN A 479 -8.44 -1.08 -4.85
CA ASN A 479 -7.39 -0.54 -5.70
C ASN A 479 -7.83 0.74 -6.40
N LEU A 480 -9.07 0.81 -6.90
CA LEU A 480 -9.61 2.01 -7.52
C LEU A 480 -9.77 3.15 -6.51
N LEU A 481 -10.28 2.86 -5.31
CA LEU A 481 -10.36 3.85 -4.23
C LEU A 481 -8.99 4.44 -3.90
N GLN A 482 -8.00 3.59 -3.68
CA GLN A 482 -6.65 4.04 -3.36
C GLN A 482 -6.00 4.80 -4.53
N TYR A 483 -6.30 4.39 -5.78
CA TYR A 483 -5.83 5.05 -6.99
C TYR A 483 -6.35 6.48 -7.09
N ASP A 484 -7.65 6.69 -6.89
CA ASP A 484 -8.26 8.02 -6.97
C ASP A 484 -7.83 8.90 -5.78
N LEU A 485 -7.74 8.33 -4.58
CA LEU A 485 -7.24 9.02 -3.38
C LEU A 485 -5.81 9.56 -3.58
N ILE A 486 -4.88 8.73 -4.06
CA ILE A 486 -3.49 9.17 -4.24
C ILE A 486 -3.29 10.05 -5.48
N SER A 487 -4.27 10.07 -6.38
CA SER A 487 -4.31 10.95 -7.54
C SER A 487 -4.82 12.36 -7.21
N LEU A 488 -5.39 12.59 -6.02
CA LEU A 488 -5.81 13.93 -5.58
C LEU A 488 -4.62 14.91 -5.59
N PRO A 489 -4.77 16.10 -6.19
CA PRO A 489 -3.70 17.10 -6.23
C PRO A 489 -3.39 17.61 -4.83
N SER A 490 -2.14 18.00 -4.56
CA SER A 490 -1.84 18.76 -3.35
C SER A 490 -2.38 20.18 -3.47
N ALA A 491 -2.58 20.87 -2.35
CA ALA A 491 -3.10 22.25 -2.38
C ALA A 491 -2.20 23.25 -3.13
N LEU A 492 -0.88 22.99 -3.16
CA LEU A 492 0.10 23.76 -3.93
C LEU A 492 0.21 23.28 -5.39
N GLY A 493 -0.24 22.06 -5.67
CA GLY A 493 -0.27 21.51 -7.00
C GLY A 493 -1.40 22.15 -7.79
N ARG A 494 -1.08 22.75 -8.94
CA ARG A 494 -2.14 23.10 -9.89
C ARG A 494 -2.76 21.77 -10.37
N PRO A 495 -4.10 21.65 -10.44
CA PRO A 495 -4.70 20.48 -11.05
C PRO A 495 -4.30 20.46 -12.54
N ASP A 496 -3.33 19.62 -12.88
CA ASP A 496 -2.95 19.35 -14.27
C ASP A 496 -4.09 18.61 -15.00
N ASN A 497 -4.92 17.89 -14.23
CA ASN A 497 -6.09 17.17 -14.73
C ASN A 497 -7.36 18.03 -14.54
N PRO A 498 -8.08 18.39 -15.63
CA PRO A 498 -9.32 19.17 -15.55
C PRO A 498 -10.47 18.45 -14.83
N ALA A 499 -10.33 17.15 -14.53
CA ALA A 499 -11.29 16.41 -13.73
C ALA A 499 -11.33 16.84 -12.26
N PHE A 500 -10.28 17.51 -11.75
CA PHE A 500 -10.24 17.97 -10.36
C PHE A 500 -10.63 19.43 -10.20
N SER A 501 -11.41 19.71 -9.17
CA SER A 501 -11.82 21.07 -8.83
C SER A 501 -10.66 21.86 -8.22
N PRO A 502 -10.45 23.15 -8.59
CA PRO A 502 -9.43 23.98 -7.96
C PRO A 502 -9.79 24.24 -6.50
N VAL A 503 -8.77 24.23 -5.63
CA VAL A 503 -8.93 24.50 -4.19
C VAL A 503 -8.80 26.00 -3.95
N PRO A 504 -9.79 26.66 -3.29
CA PRO A 504 -9.67 28.06 -2.90
C PRO A 504 -8.48 28.29 -1.95
N HIS A 505 -7.77 29.41 -2.09
CA HIS A 505 -6.60 29.72 -1.25
C HIS A 505 -6.91 29.73 0.26
N GLU A 506 -8.09 30.18 0.64
CA GLU A 506 -8.53 30.26 2.05
C GLU A 506 -8.72 28.87 2.68
N SER A 507 -9.13 27.88 1.88
CA SER A 507 -9.36 26.50 2.31
C SER A 507 -8.16 25.58 2.07
N SER A 508 -7.07 26.11 1.50
CA SER A 508 -5.88 25.35 1.12
C SER A 508 -5.29 24.53 2.27
N SER A 509 -5.24 25.09 3.48
CA SER A 509 -4.68 24.42 4.66
C SER A 509 -5.57 23.28 5.16
N ILE A 510 -6.90 23.50 5.21
CA ILE A 510 -7.86 22.47 5.62
C ILE A 510 -7.86 21.33 4.60
N TYR A 511 -7.91 21.68 3.32
CA TYR A 511 -7.85 20.70 2.24
C TYR A 511 -6.59 19.84 2.32
N GLU A 512 -5.40 20.46 2.41
CA GLU A 512 -4.16 19.69 2.45
C GLU A 512 -4.08 18.81 3.69
N ALA A 513 -4.51 19.31 4.85
CA ALA A 513 -4.56 18.54 6.08
C ALA A 513 -5.50 17.33 5.97
N CYS A 514 -6.71 17.52 5.44
CA CYS A 514 -7.68 16.46 5.21
C CYS A 514 -7.19 15.46 4.15
N ARG A 515 -6.59 15.93 3.05
CA ARG A 515 -6.02 15.09 1.99
C ARG A 515 -4.91 14.20 2.53
N LEU A 516 -3.98 14.76 3.31
CA LEU A 516 -2.91 13.99 3.94
C LEU A 516 -3.43 12.99 4.98
N ALA A 517 -4.46 13.37 5.76
CA ALA A 517 -5.11 12.45 6.69
C ALA A 517 -5.89 11.34 5.95
N CYS A 518 -6.50 11.62 4.79
CA CYS A 518 -7.05 10.58 3.92
C CYS A 518 -5.96 9.64 3.42
N LEU A 519 -4.77 10.14 3.07
CA LEU A 519 -3.64 9.29 2.69
C LEU A 519 -3.16 8.40 3.85
N VAL A 520 -3.15 8.91 5.09
CA VAL A 520 -2.92 8.10 6.29
C VAL A 520 -3.94 6.98 6.38
N TYR A 521 -5.22 7.31 6.24
CA TYR A 521 -6.31 6.34 6.27
C TYR A 521 -6.19 5.33 5.12
N GLY A 522 -5.81 5.79 3.92
CA GLY A 522 -5.59 4.97 2.74
C GLY A 522 -4.55 3.88 2.99
N VAL A 523 -3.33 4.26 3.41
CA VAL A 523 -2.23 3.31 3.62
C VAL A 523 -2.31 2.56 4.95
N GLY A 524 -3.13 3.02 5.90
CA GLY A 524 -3.33 2.38 7.21
C GLY A 524 -4.54 1.44 7.26
N VAL A 525 -5.57 1.70 6.45
CA VAL A 525 -6.88 1.03 6.54
C VAL A 525 -7.34 0.45 5.20
N VAL A 526 -7.35 1.24 4.12
CA VAL A 526 -7.90 0.80 2.82
C VAL A 526 -6.94 -0.17 2.11
N LEU A 527 -5.72 0.28 1.86
CA LEU A 527 -4.59 -0.46 1.33
C LEU A 527 -3.53 -0.57 2.45
N PRO A 528 -3.73 -1.44 3.46
CA PRO A 528 -2.90 -1.48 4.67
C PRO A 528 -1.45 -1.90 4.34
N LEU A 529 -0.60 -0.92 4.07
CA LEU A 529 0.80 -1.13 3.75
C LEU A 529 1.56 -1.58 5.01
N PRO A 530 2.43 -2.59 4.91
CA PRO A 530 3.21 -3.04 6.05
C PRO A 530 4.27 -2.01 6.45
N ALA A 531 4.81 -2.15 7.66
CA ALA A 531 5.74 -1.17 8.25
C ALA A 531 7.01 -0.91 7.41
N GLN A 532 7.38 -1.86 6.55
CA GLN A 532 8.57 -1.79 5.70
C GLN A 532 8.44 -0.78 4.56
N SER A 533 7.23 -0.48 4.09
CA SER A 533 6.98 0.42 2.95
C SER A 533 6.02 1.57 3.27
N THR A 534 5.28 1.49 4.38
CA THR A 534 4.25 2.48 4.68
C THR A 534 4.82 3.89 4.89
N PRO A 535 4.25 4.95 4.28
CA PRO A 535 4.72 6.32 4.42
C PRO A 535 4.18 7.05 5.67
N LEU A 536 3.58 6.34 6.64
CA LEU A 536 2.89 6.93 7.80
C LEU A 536 3.75 7.96 8.56
N ALA A 537 5.03 7.65 8.79
CA ALA A 537 5.93 8.58 9.46
C ALA A 537 6.05 9.90 8.69
N ARG A 538 6.24 9.82 7.37
CA ARG A 538 6.34 10.99 6.50
C ARG A 538 5.01 11.76 6.44
N LEU A 539 3.89 11.06 6.35
CA LEU A 539 2.56 11.69 6.38
C LEU A 539 2.34 12.46 7.69
N SER A 540 2.76 11.90 8.83
CA SER A 540 2.67 12.60 10.12
C SER A 540 3.51 13.88 10.17
N GLU A 541 4.69 13.91 9.54
CA GLU A 541 5.52 15.12 9.44
C GLU A 541 4.87 16.17 8.53
N LEU A 542 4.30 15.74 7.41
CA LEU A 542 3.63 16.61 6.46
C LEU A 542 2.37 17.25 7.08
N ILE A 543 1.53 16.46 7.75
CA ILE A 543 0.35 16.97 8.47
C ILE A 543 0.76 18.00 9.51
N GLN A 544 1.77 17.68 10.34
CA GLN A 544 2.27 18.60 11.35
C GLN A 544 2.74 19.93 10.72
N THR A 545 3.48 19.86 9.61
CA THR A 545 3.98 21.03 8.89
C THR A 545 2.82 21.91 8.39
N VAL A 546 1.80 21.31 7.78
CA VAL A 546 0.62 22.03 7.28
C VAL A 546 -0.12 22.73 8.43
N LEU A 547 -0.33 22.03 9.54
CA LEU A 547 -1.02 22.59 10.70
C LEU A 547 -0.23 23.72 11.38
N GLN A 548 1.09 23.59 11.51
CA GLN A 548 1.96 24.64 12.08
C GLN A 548 2.04 25.90 11.21
N ASN A 549 1.95 25.75 9.89
CA ASN A 549 1.96 26.87 8.95
C ASN A 549 0.58 27.53 8.81
N SER A 550 -0.49 26.88 9.29
CA SER A 550 -1.85 27.41 9.23
C SER A 550 -2.13 28.37 10.39
N ASN A 551 -2.86 29.46 10.12
CA ASN A 551 -3.30 30.36 11.18
C ASN A 551 -4.49 29.75 11.94
N TYR A 552 -4.20 29.14 13.09
CA TYR A 552 -5.17 28.38 13.89
C TYR A 552 -6.47 29.15 14.17
N SER A 553 -6.37 30.39 14.63
CA SER A 553 -7.51 31.17 15.13
C SER A 553 -8.49 31.62 14.04
N THR A 554 -8.09 31.53 12.76
CA THR A 554 -8.92 31.94 11.62
C THR A 554 -9.36 30.73 10.80
N VAL A 555 -8.43 29.85 10.45
CA VAL A 555 -8.68 28.70 9.59
C VAL A 555 -9.55 27.64 10.28
N TRP A 556 -9.31 27.41 11.58
CA TRP A 556 -9.94 26.31 12.31
C TRP A 556 -11.06 26.78 13.24
N ALA A 557 -11.60 27.99 13.07
CA ALA A 557 -12.55 28.57 14.03
C ALA A 557 -13.96 27.95 13.99
N SER A 558 -14.39 27.40 12.84
CA SER A 558 -15.74 26.85 12.70
C SER A 558 -15.87 25.46 13.33
N THR A 559 -17.07 25.09 13.78
CA THR A 559 -17.34 23.75 14.34
C THR A 559 -16.97 22.62 13.37
N GLN A 560 -17.29 22.78 12.08
CA GLN A 560 -16.92 21.78 11.06
C GLN A 560 -15.40 21.66 10.89
N ALA A 561 -14.67 22.78 10.98
CA ALA A 561 -13.22 22.77 10.92
C ALA A 561 -12.63 22.09 12.15
N GLN A 562 -13.20 22.29 13.34
CA GLN A 562 -12.79 21.61 14.57
C GLN A 562 -12.99 20.08 14.48
N ILE A 563 -14.10 19.62 13.91
CA ILE A 563 -14.34 18.18 13.66
C ILE A 563 -13.27 17.61 12.73
N ALA A 564 -12.99 18.29 11.61
CA ALA A 564 -11.93 17.91 10.68
C ALA A 564 -10.55 17.92 11.35
N LEU A 565 -10.27 18.90 12.20
CA LEU A 565 -9.01 19.01 12.93
C LEU A 565 -8.80 17.87 13.91
N LEU A 566 -9.83 17.50 14.68
CA LEU A 566 -9.80 16.36 15.59
C LEU A 566 -9.48 15.06 14.84
N TRP A 567 -10.08 14.88 13.67
CA TRP A 567 -9.82 13.74 12.80
C TRP A 567 -8.38 13.72 12.26
N VAL A 568 -7.91 14.85 11.72
CA VAL A 568 -6.53 15.01 11.22
C VAL A 568 -5.51 14.78 12.33
N LEU A 569 -5.70 15.37 13.51
CA LEU A 569 -4.79 15.23 14.64
C LEU A 569 -4.76 13.81 15.19
N THR A 570 -5.91 13.13 15.22
CA THR A 570 -5.96 11.74 15.68
C THR A 570 -5.22 10.81 14.72
N LEU A 571 -5.50 10.90 13.42
CA LEU A 571 -4.82 10.08 12.41
C LEU A 571 -3.33 10.41 12.28
N GLY A 572 -2.97 11.69 12.29
CA GLY A 572 -1.57 12.13 12.30
C GLY A 572 -0.84 11.68 13.56
N GLY A 573 -1.52 11.75 14.72
CA GLY A 573 -1.03 11.24 15.99
C GLY A 573 -0.74 9.74 15.92
N ILE A 574 -1.72 8.92 15.51
CA ILE A 574 -1.56 7.47 15.30
C ILE A 574 -0.37 7.19 14.37
N SER A 575 -0.24 7.94 13.27
CA SER A 575 0.85 7.79 12.31
C SER A 575 2.22 8.14 12.87
N ALA A 576 2.27 9.02 13.86
CA ALA A 576 3.48 9.38 14.60
C ALA A 576 3.88 8.35 15.69
N HIS A 577 3.27 7.16 15.73
CA HIS A 577 3.63 6.12 16.70
C HIS A 577 5.13 5.80 16.67
N ASN A 578 5.78 5.78 17.85
CA ASN A 578 7.24 5.65 18.02
C ASN A 578 8.07 6.69 17.25
N ARG A 579 7.52 7.89 17.00
CA ARG A 579 8.22 9.01 16.37
C ARG A 579 8.35 10.20 17.33
N PRO A 580 9.40 11.04 17.18
CA PRO A 580 9.60 12.21 18.04
C PRO A 580 8.45 13.22 17.99
N ASN A 581 7.76 13.34 16.85
CA ASN A 581 6.63 14.25 16.69
C ASN A 581 5.32 13.76 17.35
N ARG A 582 5.27 12.56 17.93
CA ARG A 582 4.10 12.06 18.68
C ARG A 582 3.67 13.01 19.79
N SER A 583 4.63 13.53 20.55
CA SER A 583 4.39 14.46 21.66
C SER A 583 3.71 15.76 21.20
N TRP A 584 4.05 16.25 20.00
CA TRP A 584 3.39 17.42 19.42
C TRP A 584 1.91 17.14 19.14
N TYR A 585 1.59 15.98 18.56
CA TYR A 585 0.19 15.58 18.34
C TYR A 585 -0.58 15.43 19.64
N VAL A 586 0.00 14.78 20.66
CA VAL A 586 -0.63 14.64 21.98
C VAL A 586 -0.94 16.00 22.59
N ASN A 587 0.02 16.93 22.58
CA ASN A 587 -0.16 18.28 23.12
C ASN A 587 -1.22 19.08 22.34
N MET A 588 -1.16 19.05 21.00
CA MET A 588 -2.13 19.78 20.18
C MET A 588 -3.54 19.19 20.34
N LEU A 589 -3.66 17.87 20.31
CA LEU A 589 -4.93 17.18 20.51
C LEU A 589 -5.51 17.53 21.88
N LYS A 590 -4.70 17.50 22.96
CA LYS A 590 -5.10 17.96 24.31
C LYS A 590 -5.77 19.33 24.29
N HIS A 591 -5.18 20.31 23.61
CA HIS A 591 -5.76 21.66 23.54
C HIS A 591 -7.10 21.67 22.81
N VAL A 592 -7.20 20.98 21.67
CA VAL A 592 -8.42 20.92 20.86
C VAL A 592 -9.54 20.18 21.60
N VAL A 593 -9.24 19.08 22.28
CA VAL A 593 -10.26 18.31 23.02
C VAL A 593 -10.77 19.06 24.25
N LEU A 594 -9.92 19.85 24.93
CA LEU A 594 -10.35 20.74 26.02
C LEU A 594 -11.19 21.91 25.50
N HIS A 595 -10.86 22.47 24.35
CA HIS A 595 -11.62 23.55 23.73
C HIS A 595 -13.03 23.12 23.32
N ASN A 596 -13.19 21.87 22.90
CA ASN A 596 -14.47 21.30 22.47
C ASN A 596 -15.20 20.50 23.58
N ASP A 597 -14.76 20.61 24.84
CA ASP A 597 -15.35 19.92 26.00
C ASP A 597 -15.48 18.38 25.84
N ILE A 598 -14.49 17.76 25.19
CA ILE A 598 -14.44 16.31 24.96
C ILE A 598 -13.80 15.65 26.19
N GLN A 599 -14.62 14.90 26.93
CA GLN A 599 -14.24 14.34 28.23
C GLN A 599 -13.83 12.86 28.16
N SER A 600 -14.29 12.13 27.15
CA SER A 600 -14.02 10.69 27.03
C SER A 600 -13.60 10.24 25.64
N TRP A 601 -13.01 9.04 25.56
CA TRP A 601 -12.77 8.34 24.29
C TRP A 601 -14.05 8.12 23.49
N ALA A 602 -15.18 7.86 24.16
CA ALA A 602 -16.47 7.66 23.51
C ALA A 602 -16.91 8.93 22.76
N ASP A 603 -16.73 10.10 23.38
CA ASP A 603 -17.05 11.39 22.76
C ASP A 603 -16.16 11.65 21.54
N LEU A 604 -14.84 11.44 21.68
CA LEU A 604 -13.90 11.62 20.59
C LEU A 604 -14.19 10.66 19.42
N SER A 605 -14.33 9.36 19.70
CA SER A 605 -14.61 8.34 18.67
C SER A 605 -15.93 8.58 17.95
N GLY A 606 -16.96 9.07 18.66
CA GLY A 606 -18.22 9.50 18.04
C GLY A 606 -18.02 10.62 17.02
N ILE A 607 -17.19 11.62 17.34
CA ILE A 607 -16.86 12.72 16.41
C ILE A 607 -16.05 12.21 15.22
N LEU A 608 -15.05 11.34 15.45
CA LEU A 608 -14.22 10.77 14.39
C LEU A 608 -15.06 9.96 13.38
N GLY A 609 -16.12 9.30 13.86
CA GLY A 609 -17.08 8.57 13.04
C GLY A 609 -17.91 9.42 12.07
N ILE A 610 -17.99 10.74 12.27
CA ILE A 610 -18.70 11.65 11.36
C ILE A 610 -18.01 11.74 10.00
N ILE A 611 -16.67 11.64 9.97
CA ILE A 611 -15.89 11.72 8.73
C ILE A 611 -15.62 10.31 8.19
N ALA A 612 -14.67 9.62 8.82
CA ALA A 612 -14.28 8.26 8.44
C ALA A 612 -13.52 7.63 9.61
N TRP A 613 -14.12 6.65 10.26
CA TRP A 613 -13.49 5.91 11.35
C TRP A 613 -13.92 4.46 11.28
N TYR A 614 -12.96 3.55 11.13
CA TYR A 614 -13.24 2.12 11.13
C TYR A 614 -12.77 1.49 12.44
N PRO A 615 -13.68 1.20 13.39
CA PRO A 615 -13.35 0.76 14.75
C PRO A 615 -12.33 -0.37 14.81
N ARG A 616 -12.52 -1.41 13.98
CA ARG A 616 -11.64 -2.59 13.93
C ARG A 616 -10.19 -2.26 13.59
N ALA A 617 -9.95 -1.21 12.81
CA ALA A 617 -8.62 -0.79 12.40
C ALA A 617 -8.04 0.32 13.31
N CYS A 618 -8.90 1.17 13.87
CA CYS A 618 -8.50 2.46 14.43
C CYS A 618 -8.69 2.57 15.95
N ASP A 619 -9.60 1.81 16.57
CA ASP A 619 -9.93 2.00 17.99
C ASP A 619 -8.75 1.73 18.91
N LYS A 620 -8.04 0.62 18.70
CA LYS A 620 -6.87 0.29 19.51
C LYS A 620 -5.81 1.41 19.47
N PRO A 621 -5.25 1.79 18.30
CA PRO A 621 -4.24 2.84 18.26
C PRO A 621 -4.78 4.24 18.62
N GLY A 622 -6.06 4.50 18.39
CA GLY A 622 -6.72 5.74 18.78
C GLY A 622 -6.88 5.86 20.29
N HIS A 623 -7.31 4.80 20.96
CA HIS A 623 -7.38 4.72 22.41
C HIS A 623 -5.99 4.81 23.05
N ASP A 624 -4.98 4.15 22.46
CA ASP A 624 -3.59 4.26 22.92
C ASP A 624 -3.11 5.73 22.85
N LEU A 625 -3.48 6.49 21.80
CA LEU A 625 -3.23 7.95 21.72
C LEU A 625 -4.03 8.76 22.75
N TRP A 626 -5.30 8.43 22.96
CA TRP A 626 -6.16 9.11 23.93
C TRP A 626 -5.62 8.98 25.36
N LEU A 627 -5.13 7.79 25.75
CA LEU A 627 -4.49 7.59 27.05
C LEU A 627 -3.27 8.49 27.25
N GLU A 628 -2.46 8.73 26.21
CA GLU A 628 -1.35 9.69 26.28
C GLU A 628 -1.86 11.12 26.51
N VAL A 629 -2.97 11.50 25.85
CA VAL A 629 -3.63 12.80 26.05
C VAL A 629 -4.16 12.93 27.48
N GLU A 630 -4.86 11.94 28.01
CA GLU A 630 -5.37 11.94 29.39
C GLU A 630 -4.25 12.05 30.42
N ASN A 631 -3.19 11.24 30.26
CA ASN A 631 -2.02 11.31 31.13
C ASN A 631 -1.37 12.69 31.10
N SER A 632 -1.31 13.34 29.94
CA SER A 632 -0.79 14.71 29.82
C SER A 632 -1.70 15.78 30.46
N ARG A 633 -2.99 15.49 30.68
CA ARG A 633 -3.91 16.36 31.44
C ARG A 633 -3.61 16.30 32.94
N GLY A 634 -3.28 15.11 33.47
CA GLY A 634 -3.01 14.88 34.90
C GLY A 634 -1.69 15.45 35.44
N VAL A 635 -0.73 15.81 34.59
CA VAL A 635 0.62 16.30 35.01
C VAL A 635 0.61 17.78 35.47
N PHE A 636 -0.53 18.48 35.43
CA PHE A 636 -0.66 19.89 35.83
C PHE A 636 -1.75 20.17 36.89
N ASN A 637 -2.24 19.15 37.60
CA ASN A 637 -3.13 19.34 38.76
C ASN A 637 -2.37 19.28 40.08
#